data_AF-A0A8D2PC32-F1
#
_entry.id   AF-A0A8D2PC32-F1
#
_cell.length_a   1.000
_cell.length_b   1.000
_cell.length_c   1.000
_cell.angle_alpha   90.00
_cell.angle_beta   90.00
_cell.angle_gamma   90.00
#
_symmetry.space_group_name_H-M   'P 1'
#
loop_
_entity.id
_entity.type
_entity.pdbx_description
1 polymer ?
#
loop_
_entity_poly.entity_id
_entity_poly.type
_entity_poly.pdbx_seq_one_letter_code
_entity_poly.pdbx_strand_id
1 'polypeptide(L)'
;DWTRTPRAMRGWRRGSPPGPALTPLSPQVSVQLRRGHAARHAGAQVSGAAQGGHPGAESGPAHPRLPRRLKISHLDSIFLSRVSWANVGGLPGESLLVPLADPLSLLQQNYLKAIRLFPGPLKRMDLAVQLHTEPEYKDETMTVYQIPLTGEHWCCKGTGEACDEQMSARRHPDLVTAFLCKLFPEELCTPTDPGPVFLVLECPHEGFVDAVCQNETFRRYQEGVPEHQVALVIHMTPEAVLRDSRYQQWMERFGPGTQHLVLNENSSAVHNPRSYKIQTQLNLIHPEIFPLLTTYQSKEAEAVCPVPIVRGECLLKYHLRPQQEWQRDAVTVCDPDMFVSEALELPDFQTRVKECKERNVSPYPEIVFLGTGSAIPMKIRNVSSTLVNTSATRSLLLDCGEGTFGQLCRHYGEQVDQVLCNLVAVFVSHMHTDHHSGLVNILMERRRAFAALGQAFSPLFLVAPEQIMPWLHEYHNHCEEILGDIQVIPSQSLVKGCENIRPKAKEFLSSLLESYDLAEFQTCEVQHCKNAFACSVIHKSGWKVVYSGDTMPCMALVQMGKNANLLIHEATLEDGMEKEAIEKTHSTTSQAIQTGMKMNAEFIMLNHFSQRYAKIPLFSEDFSEKVGIAFDHMRVRFGDFPAIPKLIPPLKALFADDIVEMEERKEKRELRLLKETALVLDKLTRGDSTEPACQKRKQAKNNQELPDKKLKTVN
;
A
#
# COMPACT_ATOMS: atom_id res chain seq x y z
N ASP A 1 59.23 26.44 20.36
CA ASP A 1 59.16 27.23 21.60
C ASP A 1 57.75 27.20 22.17
N TRP A 2 57.37 26.50 23.24
CA TRP A 2 58.01 25.66 24.26
C TRP A 2 56.89 24.70 24.73
N THR A 3 56.92 23.41 24.39
CA THR A 3 57.30 22.28 25.28
C THR A 3 56.66 22.27 26.68
N ARG A 4 55.81 21.25 26.94
CA ARG A 4 55.99 20.30 28.06
C ARG A 4 54.97 19.15 28.03
N THR A 5 55.47 17.94 27.77
CA THR A 5 55.00 16.68 28.37
C THR A 5 55.81 16.39 29.63
N PRO A 6 55.36 15.46 30.50
CA PRO A 6 56.01 14.13 30.51
C PRO A 6 55.08 12.92 30.70
N ARG A 7 55.66 11.76 30.35
CA ARG A 7 55.15 10.38 30.27
C ARG A 7 54.92 9.66 31.61
N ALA A 8 54.04 8.64 31.58
CA ALA A 8 54.29 7.23 31.95
C ALA A 8 53.12 6.35 31.39
N MET A 9 53.30 5.44 30.41
CA MET A 9 53.63 3.98 30.50
C MET A 9 52.69 3.19 31.44
N ARG A 10 52.04 2.05 31.15
CA ARG A 10 51.98 1.00 30.09
C ARG A 10 50.68 0.19 30.33
N GLY A 11 50.10 -0.49 29.31
CA GLY A 11 49.19 -1.63 29.57
C GLY A 11 48.16 -2.01 28.51
N TRP A 12 48.62 -2.63 27.43
CA TRP A 12 47.98 -3.66 26.57
C TRP A 12 46.43 -3.86 26.45
N ARG A 13 46.00 -3.82 25.18
CA ARG A 13 45.12 -4.75 24.41
C ARG A 13 43.58 -4.55 24.37
N ARG A 14 43.15 -4.35 23.11
CA ARG A 14 42.02 -4.94 22.35
C ARG A 14 40.60 -4.62 22.80
N GLY A 15 39.89 -3.94 21.90
CA GLY A 15 38.43 -3.90 21.86
C GLY A 15 37.94 -2.78 20.96
N SER A 16 38.01 -2.96 19.64
CA SER A 16 37.21 -2.15 18.72
C SER A 16 35.74 -2.33 19.09
N PRO A 17 34.94 -1.26 19.26
CA PRO A 17 33.50 -1.43 19.38
C PRO A 17 32.97 -1.94 18.03
N PRO A 18 32.05 -2.92 18.00
CA PRO A 18 31.39 -3.30 16.77
C PRO A 18 30.53 -2.10 16.33
N GLY A 19 30.74 -1.63 15.11
CA GLY A 19 29.81 -0.70 14.48
C GLY A 19 28.41 -1.34 14.41
N PRO A 20 27.32 -0.57 14.55
CA PRO A 20 25.98 -1.11 14.41
C PRO A 20 25.79 -1.52 12.94
N ALA A 21 25.77 -2.83 12.68
CA ALA A 21 25.38 -3.37 11.39
C ALA A 21 23.86 -3.22 11.28
N LEU A 22 23.44 -2.32 10.40
CA LEU A 22 22.05 -2.17 9.96
C LEU A 22 21.59 -3.49 9.34
N THR A 23 20.45 -4.03 9.76
CA THR A 23 19.77 -5.10 9.01
C THR A 23 19.10 -4.48 7.79
N PRO A 24 19.52 -4.79 6.55
CA PRO A 24 18.87 -4.25 5.36
C PRO A 24 17.57 -5.01 5.08
N LEU A 25 16.50 -4.29 4.71
CA LEU A 25 15.23 -4.89 4.32
C LEU A 25 15.26 -5.24 2.84
N SER A 26 14.93 -6.50 2.55
CA SER A 26 14.97 -7.08 1.22
C SER A 26 13.96 -6.43 0.26
N PRO A 27 14.34 -6.28 -1.02
CA PRO A 27 13.49 -5.72 -2.05
C PRO A 27 12.41 -6.70 -2.50
N GLN A 28 11.20 -6.21 -2.76
CA GLN A 28 10.06 -7.00 -3.21
C GLN A 28 10.19 -7.46 -4.66
N VAL A 29 9.65 -8.63 -5.01
CA VAL A 29 9.30 -9.00 -6.39
C VAL A 29 8.20 -10.04 -6.34
N SER A 30 7.13 -9.82 -7.11
CA SER A 30 6.16 -10.83 -7.52
C SER A 30 6.36 -11.12 -9.02
N VAL A 31 6.88 -12.30 -9.37
CA VAL A 31 7.06 -12.66 -10.78
C VAL A 31 5.69 -12.96 -11.40
N GLN A 32 5.16 -12.06 -12.23
CA GLN A 32 3.88 -12.23 -12.94
C GLN A 32 4.09 -12.60 -14.41
N LEU A 33 3.87 -13.87 -14.77
CA LEU A 33 4.05 -14.37 -16.13
C LEU A 33 2.70 -14.40 -16.87
N ARG A 34 2.68 -13.91 -18.12
CA ARG A 34 1.45 -13.70 -18.90
C ARG A 34 1.36 -14.66 -20.08
N ARG A 35 0.19 -15.29 -20.26
CA ARG A 35 -0.11 -16.13 -21.43
C ARG A 35 -0.57 -15.23 -22.61
N GLY A 36 0.12 -15.27 -23.74
CA GLY A 36 -0.26 -14.55 -24.95
C GLY A 36 -1.04 -15.43 -25.93
N HIS A 37 -2.28 -15.09 -26.26
CA HIS A 37 -2.99 -15.70 -27.39
C HIS A 37 -2.66 -14.97 -28.69
N ALA A 38 -1.74 -15.55 -29.45
CA ALA A 38 -1.64 -15.54 -30.92
C ALA A 38 -0.22 -16.02 -31.26
N ALA A 39 -0.13 -16.99 -32.18
CA ALA A 39 1.09 -17.68 -32.62
C ALA A 39 2.14 -16.78 -33.32
N ARG A 40 2.50 -15.62 -32.76
CA ARG A 40 3.64 -14.78 -33.19
C ARG A 40 4.44 -14.10 -32.07
N HIS A 41 3.97 -14.04 -30.82
CA HIS A 41 4.75 -13.51 -29.70
C HIS A 41 4.39 -14.20 -28.39
N ALA A 42 5.02 -15.35 -28.10
CA ALA A 42 5.08 -15.87 -26.73
C ALA A 42 6.09 -15.01 -25.96
N GLY A 43 5.63 -14.29 -24.93
CA GLY A 43 6.47 -13.43 -24.11
C GLY A 43 6.27 -13.75 -22.64
N ALA A 44 7.29 -14.29 -21.99
CA ALA A 44 7.38 -14.35 -20.54
C ALA A 44 7.74 -12.94 -20.04
N GLN A 45 6.81 -12.26 -19.39
CA GLN A 45 7.11 -11.00 -18.69
C GLN A 45 7.49 -11.35 -17.25
N VAL A 46 8.70 -11.02 -16.81
CA VAL A 46 9.05 -11.07 -15.38
C VAL A 46 8.92 -9.65 -14.87
N SER A 47 7.84 -9.36 -14.14
CA SER A 47 7.69 -8.07 -13.46
C SER A 47 8.38 -8.14 -12.10
N GLY A 48 9.61 -7.64 -11.99
CA GLY A 48 10.20 -7.31 -10.70
C GLY A 48 9.85 -5.88 -10.32
N ALA A 49 9.12 -5.67 -9.22
CA ALA A 49 9.01 -4.34 -8.63
C ALA A 49 10.12 -4.17 -7.60
N ALA A 50 11.32 -3.72 -7.99
CA ALA A 50 12.37 -3.39 -7.01
C ALA A 50 11.82 -2.40 -5.97
N GLN A 51 11.45 -2.91 -4.81
CA GLN A 51 11.00 -2.10 -3.70
C GLN A 51 11.70 -2.61 -2.44
N GLY A 52 12.86 -2.05 -2.10
CA GLY A 52 13.44 -2.23 -0.78
C GLY A 52 12.45 -1.78 0.31
N GLY A 53 12.45 -2.38 1.49
CA GLY A 53 11.76 -1.82 2.67
C GLY A 53 12.46 -0.55 3.18
N HIS A 54 12.69 0.42 2.30
CA HIS A 54 13.43 1.64 2.58
C HIS A 54 12.51 2.85 2.53
N PRO A 55 12.90 3.96 3.17
CA PRO A 55 12.12 5.19 3.24
C PRO A 55 11.88 5.95 1.90
N GLY A 56 11.88 5.24 0.77
CA GLY A 56 11.14 5.61 -0.43
C GLY A 56 10.93 4.48 -1.44
N ALA A 57 10.96 3.24 -0.98
CA ALA A 57 10.46 2.10 -1.74
C ALA A 57 9.24 1.55 -0.99
N GLU A 58 8.11 1.43 -1.71
CA GLU A 58 6.83 1.09 -1.10
C GLU A 58 6.85 -0.32 -0.53
N SER A 59 6.00 -0.59 0.45
CA SER A 59 5.62 -1.96 0.74
C SER A 59 4.50 -2.38 -0.22
N GLY A 60 4.85 -2.81 -1.42
CA GLY A 60 3.92 -3.04 -2.52
C GLY A 60 3.47 -1.70 -3.10
N PRO A 61 3.50 -1.50 -4.43
CA PRO A 61 2.61 -0.50 -4.96
C PRO A 61 1.19 -0.94 -4.63
N ALA A 62 0.33 0.06 -4.56
CA ALA A 62 -0.92 0.04 -5.29
C ALA A 62 -0.71 -0.64 -6.66
N HIS A 63 -0.71 -1.97 -6.69
CA HIS A 63 -0.72 -2.78 -7.90
C HIS A 63 -1.99 -2.61 -8.76
N PRO A 64 -3.10 -1.90 -8.41
CA PRO A 64 -4.26 -1.87 -9.27
C PRO A 64 -4.04 -1.23 -10.63
N ARG A 65 -2.95 -0.46 -10.83
CA ARG A 65 -2.47 0.07 -12.11
C ARG A 65 -1.11 0.74 -11.94
N LEU A 66 -0.04 0.13 -12.45
CA LEU A 66 1.11 0.89 -12.95
C LEU A 66 0.59 2.07 -13.84
N PRO A 67 1.30 3.21 -13.95
CA PRO A 67 0.84 4.38 -14.68
C PRO A 67 0.49 4.15 -16.16
N ARG A 68 0.80 2.97 -16.73
CA ARG A 68 0.41 2.50 -18.06
C ARG A 68 -0.53 1.28 -18.00
N ARG A 69 -1.34 1.11 -19.04
CA ARG A 69 -2.40 0.08 -19.20
C ARG A 69 -1.86 -1.37 -19.23
N LEU A 70 -1.19 -1.84 -18.18
CA LEU A 70 -0.91 -3.26 -18.01
C LEU A 70 -2.24 -3.95 -17.70
N LYS A 71 -2.68 -4.79 -18.64
CA LYS A 71 -3.84 -5.65 -18.46
C LYS A 71 -3.35 -6.97 -17.87
N ILE A 72 -3.81 -7.29 -16.67
CA ILE A 72 -3.59 -8.58 -15.99
C ILE A 72 -4.54 -9.68 -16.50
N SER A 73 -5.18 -9.49 -17.66
CA SER A 73 -5.91 -10.57 -18.30
C SER A 73 -4.93 -11.68 -18.66
N HIS A 74 -5.20 -12.92 -18.22
CA HIS A 74 -4.36 -14.13 -18.38
C HIS A 74 -3.13 -14.20 -17.46
N LEU A 75 -3.24 -13.65 -16.24
CA LEU A 75 -2.31 -13.95 -15.15
C LEU A 75 -2.85 -15.16 -14.37
N ASP A 76 -2.18 -16.30 -14.50
CA ASP A 76 -2.64 -17.57 -13.94
C ASP A 76 -1.80 -18.02 -12.73
N SER A 77 -0.60 -17.45 -12.52
CA SER A 77 0.32 -17.85 -11.44
C SER A 77 1.17 -16.69 -10.91
N ILE A 78 1.41 -16.67 -9.60
CA ILE A 78 2.27 -15.70 -8.90
C ILE A 78 3.31 -16.49 -8.09
N PHE A 79 4.60 -16.25 -8.33
CA PHE A 79 5.68 -16.90 -7.60
C PHE A 79 6.23 -15.98 -6.49
N LEU A 80 6.13 -16.43 -5.23
CA LEU A 80 6.58 -15.69 -4.05
C LEU A 80 7.89 -16.26 -3.51
N SER A 81 8.95 -15.46 -3.52
CA SER A 81 10.29 -15.86 -3.06
C SER A 81 10.41 -15.93 -1.53
N ARG A 82 9.69 -15.06 -0.81
CA ARG A 82 9.65 -15.03 0.66
C ARG A 82 8.32 -14.45 1.14
N VAL A 83 7.80 -14.96 2.27
CA VAL A 83 6.54 -14.51 2.89
C VAL A 83 6.84 -13.58 4.07
N SER A 84 7.02 -12.29 3.77
CA SER A 84 7.11 -11.18 4.74
C SER A 84 6.07 -10.12 4.37
N TRP A 85 5.60 -9.29 5.31
CA TRP A 85 4.57 -8.29 4.95
C TRP A 85 5.01 -7.35 3.84
N ALA A 86 6.31 -7.06 3.75
CA ALA A 86 6.88 -6.39 2.59
C ALA A 86 6.42 -7.10 1.31
N ASN A 87 6.75 -8.38 1.14
CA ASN A 87 6.48 -9.09 -0.10
C ASN A 87 5.00 -9.38 -0.40
N VAL A 88 4.13 -9.40 0.62
CA VAL A 88 2.74 -9.86 0.46
C VAL A 88 1.65 -8.85 0.81
N GLY A 89 1.99 -7.68 1.38
CA GLY A 89 1.04 -6.69 1.89
C GLY A 89 0.07 -6.11 0.86
N GLY A 90 0.44 -6.11 -0.42
CA GLY A 90 -0.43 -5.66 -1.54
C GLY A 90 -1.38 -6.73 -2.09
N LEU A 91 -1.17 -8.02 -1.79
CA LEU A 91 -1.97 -9.13 -2.35
C LEU A 91 -3.47 -9.07 -1.97
N PRO A 92 -3.86 -8.68 -0.73
CA PRO A 92 -5.28 -8.51 -0.39
C PRO A 92 -5.98 -7.46 -1.28
N GLY A 93 -5.29 -6.34 -1.58
CA GLY A 93 -5.79 -5.30 -2.48
C GLY A 93 -5.96 -5.81 -3.92
N GLU A 94 -4.96 -6.52 -4.45
CA GLU A 94 -5.01 -7.14 -5.78
C GLU A 94 -6.18 -8.12 -5.93
N SER A 95 -6.42 -8.96 -4.93
CA SER A 95 -7.47 -9.99 -4.97
C SER A 95 -8.89 -9.42 -5.05
N LEU A 96 -9.10 -8.17 -4.60
CA LEU A 96 -10.39 -7.49 -4.68
C LEU A 96 -10.69 -6.93 -6.09
N LEU A 97 -9.66 -6.76 -6.92
CA LEU A 97 -9.75 -6.07 -8.21
C LEU A 97 -10.00 -6.97 -9.41
N VAL A 98 -9.72 -8.27 -9.26
CA VAL A 98 -9.76 -9.22 -10.34
C VAL A 98 -10.79 -10.30 -10.01
N PRO A 99 -11.96 -10.34 -10.66
CA PRO A 99 -12.77 -11.55 -10.65
C PRO A 99 -12.04 -12.58 -11.53
N LEU A 100 -11.10 -13.33 -10.94
CA LEU A 100 -10.37 -14.37 -11.66
C LEU A 100 -11.28 -15.60 -11.82
N ALA A 101 -11.34 -16.10 -13.05
CA ALA A 101 -12.19 -17.23 -13.45
C ALA A 101 -11.51 -18.59 -13.28
N ASP A 102 -10.23 -18.63 -12.88
CA ASP A 102 -9.42 -19.83 -12.77
C ASP A 102 -8.49 -19.77 -11.53
N PRO A 103 -8.07 -20.93 -10.98
CA PRO A 103 -7.44 -21.01 -9.67
C PRO A 103 -6.05 -20.37 -9.64
N LEU A 104 -5.87 -19.39 -8.76
CA LEU A 104 -4.58 -18.80 -8.43
C LEU A 104 -3.77 -19.79 -7.60
N SER A 105 -2.57 -20.13 -8.05
CA SER A 105 -1.63 -20.97 -7.31
C SER A 105 -0.59 -20.13 -6.55
N LEU A 106 -0.23 -20.61 -5.35
CA LEU A 106 0.90 -20.25 -4.47
C LEU A 106 0.73 -19.10 -3.46
N LEU A 107 0.46 -19.48 -2.21
CA LEU A 107 0.70 -18.73 -0.97
C LEU A 107 1.05 -19.74 0.13
N GLN A 108 2.06 -19.54 0.98
CA GLN A 108 2.26 -20.48 2.11
C GLN A 108 0.97 -20.62 2.92
N GLN A 109 0.58 -21.86 3.27
CA GLN A 109 -0.73 -22.19 3.89
C GLN A 109 -1.08 -21.29 5.09
N ASN A 110 -0.07 -20.85 5.83
CA ASN A 110 -0.21 -20.06 7.04
C ASN A 110 -0.62 -18.60 6.77
N TYR A 111 -0.07 -17.95 5.75
CA TYR A 111 -0.46 -16.58 5.39
C TYR A 111 -1.83 -16.52 4.70
N LEU A 112 -2.20 -17.56 3.94
CA LEU A 112 -3.57 -17.72 3.41
C LEU A 112 -4.64 -17.78 4.51
N LYS A 113 -4.35 -18.42 5.65
CA LYS A 113 -5.28 -18.45 6.79
C LYS A 113 -5.50 -17.04 7.34
N ALA A 114 -4.43 -16.24 7.47
CA ALA A 114 -4.52 -14.84 7.88
C ALA A 114 -5.29 -13.97 6.88
N ILE A 115 -5.05 -14.14 5.56
CA ILE A 115 -5.76 -13.36 4.53
C ILE A 115 -7.24 -13.76 4.39
N ARG A 116 -7.60 -15.03 4.59
CA ARG A 116 -9.00 -15.49 4.50
C ARG A 116 -9.92 -14.84 5.53
N LEU A 117 -9.37 -14.18 6.56
CA LEU A 117 -10.12 -13.39 7.53
C LEU A 117 -10.47 -11.98 7.05
N PHE A 118 -9.87 -11.47 5.96
CA PHE A 118 -10.31 -10.21 5.38
C PHE A 118 -11.76 -10.35 4.86
N PRO A 119 -12.67 -9.43 5.21
CA PRO A 119 -14.02 -9.43 4.66
C PRO A 119 -13.95 -9.10 3.15
N GLY A 120 -14.34 -10.02 2.28
CA GLY A 120 -14.34 -9.77 0.83
C GLY A 120 -14.53 -11.00 -0.09
N PRO A 121 -14.49 -10.79 -1.43
CA PRO A 121 -14.62 -11.81 -2.47
C PRO A 121 -13.58 -12.93 -2.46
N LEU A 122 -12.53 -12.85 -1.63
CA LEU A 122 -11.56 -13.93 -1.39
C LEU A 122 -12.21 -15.27 -1.01
N LYS A 123 -13.42 -15.26 -0.43
CA LYS A 123 -14.23 -16.48 -0.19
C LYS A 123 -14.68 -17.21 -1.46
N ARG A 124 -14.60 -16.57 -2.64
CA ARG A 124 -15.06 -17.11 -3.94
C ARG A 124 -13.91 -17.43 -4.90
N MET A 125 -12.66 -17.21 -4.52
CA MET A 125 -11.49 -17.57 -5.33
C MET A 125 -10.96 -18.94 -4.92
N ASP A 126 -10.77 -19.84 -5.88
CA ASP A 126 -10.06 -21.10 -5.67
C ASP A 126 -8.55 -20.81 -5.63
N LEU A 127 -8.05 -20.47 -4.44
CA LEU A 127 -6.64 -20.28 -4.18
C LEU A 127 -6.00 -21.65 -3.84
N ALA A 128 -5.15 -22.16 -4.73
CA ALA A 128 -4.33 -23.35 -4.52
C ALA A 128 -2.93 -22.96 -4.03
N VAL A 129 -2.25 -23.84 -3.32
CA VAL A 129 -0.89 -23.61 -2.83
C VAL A 129 -0.02 -24.76 -3.28
N GLN A 130 1.03 -24.45 -4.05
CA GLN A 130 2.12 -25.38 -4.29
C GLN A 130 3.25 -25.05 -3.31
N LEU A 131 3.64 -26.02 -2.48
CA LEU A 131 4.72 -25.85 -1.52
C LEU A 131 6.08 -25.97 -2.24
N HIS A 132 7.14 -25.39 -1.67
CA HIS A 132 8.52 -25.57 -2.17
C HIS A 132 9.00 -27.04 -2.11
N THR A 133 8.27 -27.89 -1.37
CA THR A 133 8.49 -29.34 -1.27
C THR A 133 7.83 -30.14 -2.40
N GLU A 134 6.98 -29.50 -3.20
CA GLU A 134 6.33 -30.12 -4.35
C GLU A 134 7.26 -30.08 -5.58
N PRO A 135 7.07 -30.98 -6.59
CA PRO A 135 7.89 -31.01 -7.80
C PRO A 135 7.86 -29.69 -8.60
N GLU A 136 8.69 -29.59 -9.64
CA GLU A 136 8.72 -28.44 -10.56
C GLU A 136 7.31 -28.05 -11.02
N TYR A 137 7.05 -26.74 -11.08
CA TYR A 137 5.85 -26.25 -11.77
C TYR A 137 6.12 -26.29 -13.26
N LYS A 138 5.17 -26.81 -14.05
CA LYS A 138 5.30 -26.88 -15.51
C LYS A 138 3.99 -26.53 -16.17
N ASP A 139 4.05 -25.64 -17.15
CA ASP A 139 2.96 -25.34 -18.08
C ASP A 139 3.43 -25.46 -19.54
N GLU A 140 2.59 -25.04 -20.48
CA GLU A 140 2.87 -25.09 -21.93
C GLU A 140 3.98 -24.12 -22.39
N THR A 141 4.34 -23.15 -21.54
CA THR A 141 5.29 -22.07 -21.85
C THR A 141 6.61 -22.19 -21.08
N MET A 142 6.59 -22.78 -19.88
CA MET A 142 7.75 -22.80 -18.99
C MET A 142 7.74 -23.96 -17.98
N THR A 143 8.94 -24.24 -17.47
CA THR A 143 9.14 -24.97 -16.21
C THR A 143 9.77 -24.04 -15.18
N VAL A 144 9.26 -24.04 -13.97
CA VAL A 144 9.78 -23.31 -12.81
C VAL A 144 10.26 -24.30 -11.74
N TYR A 145 11.56 -24.27 -11.46
CA TYR A 145 12.20 -25.00 -10.38
C TYR A 145 12.28 -24.13 -9.12
N GLN A 146 11.80 -24.65 -8.00
CA GLN A 146 11.89 -24.00 -6.69
C GLN A 146 13.13 -24.51 -5.95
N ILE A 147 13.98 -23.58 -5.49
CA ILE A 147 15.22 -23.90 -4.78
C ILE A 147 15.13 -23.30 -3.38
N PRO A 148 14.79 -24.08 -2.34
CA PRO A 148 14.73 -23.60 -0.98
C PRO A 148 16.14 -23.33 -0.44
N LEU A 149 16.31 -22.18 0.21
CA LEU A 149 17.53 -21.71 0.85
C LEU A 149 17.21 -21.39 2.30
N THR A 150 18.03 -21.91 3.21
CA THR A 150 17.91 -21.66 4.65
C THR A 150 19.08 -20.81 5.14
N GLY A 151 18.80 -19.65 5.75
CA GLY A 151 19.82 -18.79 6.34
C GLY A 151 20.19 -19.21 7.77
N GLU A 152 21.37 -18.80 8.24
CA GLU A 152 21.73 -18.91 9.66
C GLU A 152 20.98 -17.85 10.48
N HIS A 153 20.37 -18.25 11.60
CA HIS A 153 19.64 -17.36 12.50
C HIS A 153 20.50 -16.18 12.97
N TRP A 154 20.06 -14.95 12.68
CA TRP A 154 20.57 -13.76 13.36
C TRP A 154 19.93 -13.68 14.75
N CYS A 155 20.41 -14.50 15.69
CA CYS A 155 20.07 -14.29 17.09
C CYS A 155 20.79 -13.01 17.55
N CYS A 156 20.04 -11.98 17.93
CA CYS A 156 20.57 -10.83 18.66
C CYS A 156 21.36 -11.34 19.87
N LYS A 157 22.70 -11.40 19.76
CA LYS A 157 23.59 -11.66 20.90
C LYS A 157 23.53 -10.45 21.83
N GLY A 158 22.47 -10.35 22.63
CA GLY A 158 22.21 -9.21 23.50
C GLY A 158 21.41 -9.49 24.77
N THR A 159 20.59 -10.54 24.80
CA THR A 159 19.81 -10.89 26.01
C THR A 159 19.94 -12.39 26.29
N GLY A 160 20.61 -12.72 27.39
CA GLY A 160 20.95 -14.09 27.79
C GLY A 160 19.77 -14.92 28.31
N GLU A 161 18.72 -15.07 27.51
CA GLU A 161 17.64 -16.03 27.77
C GLU A 161 17.64 -17.09 26.66
N ALA A 162 17.66 -18.36 27.08
CA ALA A 162 17.65 -19.50 26.17
C ALA A 162 16.31 -19.57 25.42
N CYS A 163 16.34 -19.46 24.10
CA CYS A 163 15.17 -19.72 23.25
C CYS A 163 14.83 -21.21 23.27
N ASP A 164 13.58 -21.52 23.59
CA ASP A 164 13.00 -22.87 23.53
C ASP A 164 13.04 -23.43 22.09
N GLU A 165 13.82 -24.48 21.87
CA GLU A 165 14.05 -25.08 20.55
C GLU A 165 12.76 -25.57 19.86
N GLN A 166 11.70 -25.88 20.62
CA GLN A 166 10.42 -26.35 20.07
C GLN A 166 9.49 -25.24 19.53
N MET A 167 9.66 -23.97 19.93
CA MET A 167 8.89 -22.85 19.35
C MET A 167 9.52 -22.30 18.07
N SER A 168 10.81 -22.56 17.83
CA SER A 168 11.56 -22.10 16.64
C SER A 168 11.07 -22.75 15.34
N ALA A 169 10.58 -23.99 15.39
CA ALA A 169 10.17 -24.76 14.21
C ALA A 169 8.90 -24.24 13.50
N ARG A 170 8.17 -23.28 14.08
CA ARG A 170 6.91 -22.75 13.53
C ARG A 170 7.04 -21.43 12.78
N ARG A 171 8.19 -20.79 12.83
CA ARG A 171 8.45 -19.48 12.22
C ARG A 171 9.55 -19.69 11.19
N HIS A 172 9.27 -19.45 9.91
CA HIS A 172 10.23 -19.67 8.83
C HIS A 172 10.73 -18.35 8.20
N PRO A 173 11.14 -17.32 8.99
CA PRO A 173 11.73 -16.11 8.41
C PRO A 173 13.07 -16.41 7.71
N ASP A 174 13.67 -17.57 7.99
CA ASP A 174 14.95 -18.04 7.46
C ASP A 174 14.82 -18.88 6.17
N LEU A 175 13.62 -19.04 5.60
CA LEU A 175 13.42 -19.75 4.33
C LEU A 175 13.18 -18.77 3.18
N VAL A 176 14.02 -18.87 2.15
CA VAL A 176 13.87 -18.15 0.89
C VAL A 176 13.83 -19.16 -0.25
N THR A 177 12.89 -18.99 -1.18
CA THR A 177 12.81 -19.82 -2.38
C THR A 177 13.34 -19.03 -3.57
N ALA A 178 14.45 -19.48 -4.15
CA ALA A 178 14.89 -19.01 -5.44
C ALA A 178 14.14 -19.75 -6.56
N PHE A 179 13.92 -19.09 -7.69
CA PHE A 179 13.23 -19.67 -8.85
C PHE A 179 14.16 -19.74 -10.05
N LEU A 180 14.22 -20.91 -10.68
CA LEU A 180 14.87 -21.07 -11.96
C LEU A 180 13.81 -21.40 -13.00
N CYS A 181 13.76 -20.61 -14.08
CA CYS A 181 12.74 -20.73 -15.10
C CYS A 181 13.36 -21.13 -16.44
N LYS A 182 12.78 -22.14 -17.10
CA LYS A 182 13.15 -22.61 -18.44
C LYS A 182 11.96 -22.44 -19.38
N LEU A 183 12.14 -21.78 -20.52
CA LEU A 183 11.07 -21.54 -21.50
C LEU A 183 11.01 -22.65 -22.57
N PHE A 184 9.81 -22.99 -23.05
CA PHE A 184 9.61 -23.99 -24.10
C PHE A 184 9.23 -23.37 -25.46
N PRO A 185 9.79 -23.88 -26.58
CA PRO A 185 9.55 -23.34 -27.92
C PRO A 185 8.35 -23.93 -28.69
N GLU A 186 7.57 -24.85 -28.10
CA GLU A 186 6.77 -25.86 -28.83
C GLU A 186 5.59 -25.38 -29.72
N GLU A 187 5.43 -24.08 -30.01
CA GLU A 187 4.44 -23.61 -31.01
C GLU A 187 4.96 -22.61 -32.04
N LEU A 188 6.26 -22.25 -32.07
CA LEU A 188 6.71 -21.08 -32.85
C LEU A 188 7.88 -21.24 -33.83
N CYS A 189 8.78 -22.24 -33.72
CA CYS A 189 9.91 -22.39 -34.65
C CYS A 189 10.38 -23.85 -34.81
N THR A 190 10.73 -24.25 -36.05
CA THR A 190 11.60 -25.39 -36.36
C THR A 190 12.95 -24.86 -36.84
N PRO A 191 14.11 -25.26 -36.29
CA PRO A 191 14.37 -26.30 -35.27
C PRO A 191 14.22 -25.85 -33.81
N THR A 192 14.18 -26.82 -32.89
CA THR A 192 14.01 -26.69 -31.43
C THR A 192 15.23 -26.04 -30.78
N ASP A 193 15.33 -24.71 -30.82
CA ASP A 193 16.32 -23.96 -30.04
C ASP A 193 15.97 -24.03 -28.54
N PRO A 194 16.82 -24.60 -27.66
CA PRO A 194 16.55 -24.68 -26.23
C PRO A 194 16.24 -23.28 -25.68
N GLY A 195 15.10 -23.15 -24.99
CA GLY A 195 14.66 -21.85 -24.48
C GLY A 195 15.63 -21.29 -23.43
N PRO A 196 15.78 -19.95 -23.38
CA PRO A 196 16.71 -19.32 -22.46
C PRO A 196 16.31 -19.60 -21.00
N VAL A 197 17.32 -19.74 -20.15
CA VAL A 197 17.17 -19.94 -18.70
C VAL A 197 17.39 -18.61 -17.98
N PHE A 198 16.55 -18.28 -17.00
CA PHE A 198 16.80 -17.16 -16.08
C PHE A 198 16.60 -17.58 -14.62
N LEU A 199 17.30 -16.89 -13.72
CA LEU A 199 17.30 -17.13 -12.28
C LEU A 199 16.74 -15.91 -11.55
N VAL A 200 15.85 -16.13 -10.59
CA VAL A 200 15.37 -15.13 -9.62
C VAL A 200 15.84 -15.56 -8.24
N LEU A 201 16.70 -14.74 -7.62
CA LEU A 201 17.33 -15.03 -6.34
C LEU A 201 17.08 -13.90 -5.35
N GLU A 202 16.41 -14.22 -4.24
CA GLU A 202 16.37 -13.36 -3.07
C GLU A 202 17.43 -13.82 -2.05
N CYS A 203 18.25 -12.88 -1.56
CA CYS A 203 19.24 -13.12 -0.51
C CYS A 203 19.16 -11.94 0.46
N PRO A 204 18.35 -12.04 1.53
CA PRO A 204 17.92 -10.87 2.29
C PRO A 204 19.01 -10.29 3.20
N HIS A 205 19.98 -11.10 3.62
CA HIS A 205 21.11 -10.67 4.45
C HIS A 205 22.28 -11.66 4.36
N GLU A 206 23.43 -11.28 4.94
CA GLU A 206 24.70 -12.04 4.85
C GLU A 206 24.60 -13.49 5.34
N GLY A 207 23.75 -13.76 6.34
CA GLY A 207 23.46 -15.13 6.83
C GLY A 207 22.89 -16.12 5.80
N PHE A 208 22.48 -15.67 4.60
CA PHE A 208 22.06 -16.55 3.49
C PHE A 208 23.17 -16.78 2.45
N VAL A 209 24.28 -16.06 2.52
CA VAL A 209 25.31 -16.07 1.47
C VAL A 209 25.90 -17.47 1.30
N ASP A 210 26.17 -18.19 2.39
CA ASP A 210 26.71 -19.55 2.31
C ASP A 210 25.71 -20.53 1.67
N ALA A 211 24.43 -20.44 2.05
CA ALA A 211 23.37 -21.26 1.47
C ALA A 211 23.25 -21.04 -0.04
N VAL A 212 23.42 -19.81 -0.52
CA VAL A 212 23.47 -19.49 -1.96
C VAL A 212 24.73 -20.08 -2.60
N CYS A 213 25.91 -19.77 -2.05
CA CYS A 213 27.19 -20.07 -2.68
C CYS A 213 27.51 -21.57 -2.75
N GLN A 214 26.97 -22.35 -1.80
CA GLN A 214 27.21 -23.79 -1.67
C GLN A 214 26.13 -24.64 -2.32
N ASN A 215 25.03 -24.04 -2.81
CA ASN A 215 23.92 -24.78 -3.40
C ASN A 215 24.35 -25.52 -4.68
N GLU A 216 24.18 -26.84 -4.68
CA GLU A 216 24.58 -27.70 -5.81
C GLU A 216 23.77 -27.42 -7.08
N THR A 217 22.51 -27.00 -6.94
CA THR A 217 21.65 -26.70 -8.09
C THR A 217 22.22 -25.53 -8.87
N PHE A 218 22.61 -24.43 -8.21
CA PHE A 218 23.23 -23.29 -8.91
C PHE A 218 24.54 -23.65 -9.60
N ARG A 219 25.36 -24.52 -8.97
CA ARG A 219 26.64 -24.96 -9.53
C ARG A 219 26.47 -25.58 -10.93
N ARG A 220 25.41 -26.38 -11.14
CA ARG A 220 25.12 -26.99 -12.46
C ARG A 220 24.88 -25.98 -13.58
N TYR A 221 24.38 -24.79 -13.25
CA TYR A 221 24.14 -23.69 -14.20
C TYR A 221 25.34 -22.74 -14.36
N GLN A 222 26.39 -22.97 -13.58
CA GLN A 222 27.65 -22.23 -13.61
C GLN A 222 28.78 -22.98 -14.36
N GLU A 223 28.62 -24.29 -14.58
CA GLU A 223 29.64 -25.16 -15.20
C GLU A 223 29.82 -24.97 -16.72
N GLY A 224 29.18 -23.97 -17.33
CA GLY A 224 29.43 -23.61 -18.74
C GLY A 224 28.85 -24.57 -19.78
N VAL A 225 27.90 -25.42 -19.40
CA VAL A 225 27.17 -26.31 -20.33
C VAL A 225 26.23 -25.47 -21.21
N PRO A 226 26.30 -25.53 -22.55
CA PRO A 226 25.47 -24.69 -23.44
C PRO A 226 23.96 -24.79 -23.18
N GLU A 227 23.46 -25.99 -22.85
CA GLU A 227 22.05 -26.25 -22.55
C GLU A 227 21.57 -25.65 -21.22
N HIS A 228 22.50 -25.24 -20.36
CA HIS A 228 22.25 -24.65 -19.04
C HIS A 228 22.73 -23.20 -18.94
N GLN A 229 23.01 -22.55 -20.08
CA GLN A 229 23.46 -21.17 -20.06
C GLN A 229 22.34 -20.24 -19.54
N VAL A 230 22.64 -19.54 -18.44
CA VAL A 230 21.73 -18.58 -17.84
C VAL A 230 21.86 -17.25 -18.58
N ALA A 231 20.76 -16.76 -19.15
CA ALA A 231 20.70 -15.49 -19.86
C ALA A 231 20.63 -14.29 -18.90
N LEU A 232 19.94 -14.44 -17.77
CA LEU A 232 19.71 -13.38 -16.79
C LEU A 232 19.66 -13.95 -15.37
N VAL A 233 20.36 -13.30 -14.44
CA VAL A 233 20.20 -13.49 -12.99
C VAL A 233 19.61 -12.21 -12.40
N ILE A 234 18.48 -12.35 -11.69
CA ILE A 234 17.81 -11.27 -10.97
C ILE A 234 18.15 -11.42 -9.50
N HIS A 235 18.92 -10.47 -8.97
CA HIS A 235 19.38 -10.39 -7.60
C HIS A 235 18.48 -9.45 -6.80
N MET A 236 17.72 -10.00 -5.86
CA MET A 236 16.95 -9.26 -4.86
C MET A 236 17.73 -9.29 -3.55
N THR A 237 18.76 -8.45 -3.47
CA THR A 237 19.81 -8.55 -2.45
C THR A 237 20.29 -7.17 -2.05
N PRO A 238 20.44 -6.89 -0.74
CA PRO A 238 20.92 -5.57 -0.32
C PRO A 238 22.39 -5.36 -0.66
N GLU A 239 22.84 -4.11 -0.61
CA GLU A 239 24.24 -3.74 -0.89
C GLU A 239 25.23 -4.45 0.04
N ALA A 240 24.85 -4.68 1.29
CA ALA A 240 25.67 -5.46 2.23
C ALA A 240 26.01 -6.86 1.68
N VAL A 241 25.03 -7.55 1.08
CA VAL A 241 25.24 -8.87 0.47
C VAL A 241 26.06 -8.77 -0.81
N LEU A 242 25.82 -7.75 -1.65
CA LEU A 242 26.59 -7.54 -2.89
C LEU A 242 28.07 -7.20 -2.62
N ARG A 243 28.39 -6.66 -1.43
CA ARG A 243 29.76 -6.43 -0.96
C ARG A 243 30.44 -7.69 -0.42
N ASP A 244 29.69 -8.75 -0.12
CA ASP A 244 30.28 -9.99 0.37
C ASP A 244 31.11 -10.66 -0.74
N SER A 245 32.41 -10.82 -0.46
CA SER A 245 33.35 -11.42 -1.41
C SER A 245 32.96 -12.82 -1.90
N ARG A 246 32.28 -13.62 -1.07
CA ARG A 246 31.80 -14.96 -1.43
C ARG A 246 30.67 -14.86 -2.45
N TYR A 247 29.75 -13.92 -2.23
CA TYR A 247 28.65 -13.66 -3.16
C TYR A 247 29.16 -13.12 -4.50
N GLN A 248 30.13 -12.21 -4.47
CA GLN A 248 30.80 -11.70 -5.68
C GLN A 248 31.47 -12.81 -6.49
N GLN A 249 32.24 -13.69 -5.83
CA GLN A 249 32.83 -14.87 -6.48
C GLN A 249 31.77 -15.82 -7.04
N TRP A 250 30.62 -15.94 -6.38
CA TRP A 250 29.51 -16.73 -6.89
C TRP A 250 28.89 -16.11 -8.15
N MET A 251 28.78 -14.77 -8.23
CA MET A 251 28.32 -14.08 -9.45
C MET A 251 29.27 -14.29 -10.64
N GLU A 252 30.59 -14.26 -10.42
CA GLU A 252 31.61 -14.45 -11.47
C GLU A 252 31.57 -15.85 -12.12
N ARG A 253 30.98 -16.84 -11.45
CA ARG A 253 30.89 -18.21 -11.96
C ARG A 253 29.87 -18.35 -13.08
N PHE A 254 29.00 -17.36 -13.30
CA PHE A 254 28.14 -17.36 -14.47
C PHE A 254 28.93 -16.94 -15.72
N GLY A 255 28.58 -17.50 -16.88
CA GLY A 255 29.32 -17.26 -18.13
C GLY A 255 29.26 -15.78 -18.55
N PRO A 256 30.21 -15.32 -19.40
CA PRO A 256 30.32 -13.89 -19.78
C PRO A 256 29.11 -13.34 -20.55
N GLY A 257 28.22 -14.21 -21.04
CA GLY A 257 26.95 -13.81 -21.68
C GLY A 257 25.79 -13.58 -20.70
N THR A 258 25.95 -13.92 -19.42
CA THR A 258 24.91 -13.76 -18.41
C THR A 258 24.76 -12.30 -18.01
N GLN A 259 23.53 -11.78 -18.09
CA GLN A 259 23.20 -10.46 -17.56
C GLN A 259 22.85 -10.55 -16.07
N HIS A 260 23.18 -9.50 -15.31
CA HIS A 260 22.89 -9.43 -13.88
C HIS A 260 22.01 -8.20 -13.61
N LEU A 261 20.76 -8.43 -13.18
CA LEU A 261 19.83 -7.39 -12.74
C LEU A 261 19.85 -7.32 -11.22
N VAL A 262 20.18 -6.17 -10.66
CA VAL A 262 20.14 -5.91 -9.22
C VAL A 262 18.90 -5.09 -8.90
N LEU A 263 18.07 -5.61 -8.00
CA LEU A 263 16.92 -4.95 -7.41
C LEU A 263 17.27 -4.78 -5.93
N ASN A 264 17.43 -3.55 -5.45
CA ASN A 264 17.84 -3.24 -4.07
C ASN A 264 17.58 -1.77 -3.69
N GLU A 265 18.05 -1.36 -2.52
CA GLU A 265 17.89 -0.01 -1.95
C GLU A 265 18.47 1.13 -2.79
N ASN A 266 19.45 0.85 -3.64
CA ASN A 266 20.05 1.79 -4.57
C ASN A 266 19.36 1.80 -5.94
N SER A 267 18.31 1.00 -6.13
CA SER A 267 17.50 1.05 -7.36
C SER A 267 16.57 2.27 -7.31
N SER A 268 16.97 3.37 -7.98
CA SER A 268 16.16 4.59 -8.02
C SER A 268 15.05 4.47 -9.08
N ALA A 269 13.79 4.49 -8.67
CA ALA A 269 12.67 4.49 -9.61
C ALA A 269 11.51 5.37 -9.13
N VAL A 270 11.08 6.32 -9.98
CA VAL A 270 9.82 7.03 -9.78
C VAL A 270 8.68 6.16 -10.32
N HIS A 271 7.97 5.52 -9.41
CA HIS A 271 6.88 4.58 -9.73
C HIS A 271 5.52 5.27 -9.99
N ASN A 272 5.31 6.49 -9.47
CA ASN A 272 4.08 7.26 -9.72
C ASN A 272 4.35 8.71 -10.19
N PRO A 273 4.81 8.93 -11.44
CA PRO A 273 5.10 10.26 -11.98
C PRO A 273 3.86 11.16 -12.02
N ARG A 274 2.65 10.60 -12.02
CA ARG A 274 1.41 11.40 -12.03
C ARG A 274 1.14 12.07 -10.69
N SER A 275 1.47 11.40 -9.59
CA SER A 275 1.41 12.01 -8.25
C SER A 275 2.42 13.16 -8.15
N TYR A 276 3.66 12.97 -8.64
CA TYR A 276 4.66 14.04 -8.71
C TYR A 276 4.20 15.21 -9.58
N LYS A 277 3.62 14.93 -10.77
CA LYS A 277 3.05 15.95 -11.64
C LYS A 277 1.98 16.78 -10.94
N ILE A 278 0.95 16.13 -10.41
CA ILE A 278 -0.16 16.83 -9.74
C ILE A 278 0.38 17.64 -8.56
N GLN A 279 1.23 17.05 -7.72
CA GLN A 279 1.78 17.78 -6.57
C GLN A 279 2.63 18.98 -6.99
N THR A 280 3.42 18.86 -8.05
CA THR A 280 4.21 19.98 -8.61
C THR A 280 3.30 21.10 -9.09
N GLN A 281 2.18 20.77 -9.76
CA GLN A 281 1.23 21.76 -10.25
C GLN A 281 0.42 22.39 -9.11
N LEU A 282 0.04 21.63 -8.08
CA LEU A 282 -0.60 22.13 -6.87
C LEU A 282 0.34 23.04 -6.05
N ASN A 283 1.64 22.72 -6.00
CA ASN A 283 2.66 23.54 -5.35
C ASN A 283 2.74 24.94 -5.97
N LEU A 284 2.55 25.07 -7.29
CA LEU A 284 2.47 26.39 -7.95
C LEU A 284 1.31 27.24 -7.41
N ILE A 285 0.21 26.62 -6.98
CA ILE A 285 -0.94 27.32 -6.40
C ILE A 285 -0.61 27.80 -4.97
N HIS A 286 -0.14 26.90 -4.11
CA HIS A 286 0.17 27.24 -2.72
C HIS A 286 1.26 26.31 -2.11
N PRO A 287 2.54 26.72 -2.11
CA PRO A 287 3.65 25.84 -1.74
C PRO A 287 3.59 25.28 -0.31
N GLU A 288 3.05 26.04 0.65
CA GLU A 288 2.97 25.61 2.05
C GLU A 288 1.86 24.60 2.31
N ILE A 289 0.79 24.63 1.51
CA ILE A 289 -0.35 23.69 1.62
C ILE A 289 -0.05 22.45 0.78
N PHE A 290 0.64 22.62 -0.35
CA PHE A 290 1.05 21.55 -1.25
C PHE A 290 2.58 21.49 -1.37
N PRO A 291 3.28 20.92 -0.38
CA PRO A 291 4.73 20.77 -0.43
C PRO A 291 5.16 19.82 -1.56
N LEU A 292 6.34 20.05 -2.14
CA LEU A 292 6.90 19.15 -3.15
C LEU A 292 7.22 17.79 -2.54
N LEU A 293 7.03 16.73 -3.34
CA LEU A 293 7.38 15.37 -2.94
C LEU A 293 8.90 15.17 -2.96
N THR A 294 9.41 14.42 -2.00
CA THR A 294 10.79 13.99 -1.92
C THR A 294 10.97 12.63 -2.58
N THR A 295 12.03 12.51 -3.38
CA THR A 295 12.51 11.21 -3.85
C THR A 295 13.54 10.70 -2.86
N TYR A 296 13.34 9.48 -2.34
CA TYR A 296 14.35 8.87 -1.49
C TYR A 296 15.60 8.54 -2.30
N GLN A 297 16.75 8.85 -1.72
CA GLN A 297 18.04 8.41 -2.19
C GLN A 297 18.67 7.62 -1.05
N SER A 298 19.07 6.39 -1.35
CA SER A 298 19.80 5.58 -0.39
C SER A 298 21.13 6.24 -0.06
N LYS A 299 21.49 6.19 1.23
CA LYS A 299 22.76 6.70 1.75
C LYS A 299 23.87 5.64 1.69
N GLU A 300 23.52 4.39 1.32
CA GLU A 300 24.49 3.31 1.19
C GLU A 300 25.31 3.44 -0.09
N ALA A 301 26.64 3.38 0.05
CA ALA A 301 27.53 3.34 -1.10
C ALA A 301 27.25 2.09 -1.94
N GLU A 302 27.15 2.28 -3.25
CA GLU A 302 27.00 1.19 -4.21
C GLU A 302 28.15 0.20 -4.12
N ALA A 303 27.83 -1.10 -4.10
CA ALA A 303 28.80 -2.17 -4.19
C ALA A 303 29.48 -2.14 -5.56
N VAL A 304 30.81 -2.31 -5.54
CA VAL A 304 31.58 -2.56 -6.76
C VAL A 304 31.50 -4.05 -7.05
N CYS A 305 30.72 -4.42 -8.07
CA CYS A 305 30.57 -5.81 -8.50
C CYS A 305 31.66 -6.19 -9.52
N PRO A 306 32.15 -7.44 -9.48
CA PRO A 306 33.14 -7.93 -10.44
C PRO A 306 32.57 -8.18 -11.85
N VAL A 307 31.26 -8.33 -11.95
CA VAL A 307 30.53 -8.51 -13.21
C VAL A 307 29.71 -7.25 -13.52
N PRO A 308 29.45 -6.93 -14.82
CA PRO A 308 28.55 -5.85 -15.18
C PRO A 308 27.15 -6.11 -14.62
N ILE A 309 26.63 -5.16 -13.87
CA ILE A 309 25.26 -5.19 -13.35
C ILE A 309 24.42 -4.09 -13.98
N VAL A 310 23.12 -4.35 -14.10
CA VAL A 310 22.09 -3.36 -14.40
C VAL A 310 21.23 -3.21 -13.15
N ARG A 311 21.03 -1.98 -12.69
CA ARG A 311 20.09 -1.72 -11.59
C ARG A 311 18.67 -1.61 -12.12
N GLY A 312 17.72 -2.09 -11.33
CA GLY A 312 16.30 -2.03 -11.69
C GLY A 312 15.78 -0.61 -11.85
N GLU A 313 14.99 -0.39 -12.89
CA GLU A 313 14.21 0.84 -13.08
C GLU A 313 12.75 0.47 -13.33
N CYS A 314 11.82 1.35 -12.96
CA CYS A 314 10.40 1.13 -13.23
C CYS A 314 10.15 1.04 -14.74
N LEU A 315 9.55 -0.08 -15.18
CA LEU A 315 9.29 -0.43 -16.58
C LEU A 315 10.53 -0.73 -17.44
N LEU A 316 11.69 -0.95 -16.83
CA LEU A 316 12.83 -1.58 -17.50
C LEU A 316 12.44 -2.96 -18.01
N LYS A 317 12.82 -3.28 -19.25
CA LYS A 317 12.56 -4.61 -19.83
C LYS A 317 13.85 -5.24 -20.29
N TYR A 318 13.92 -6.56 -20.13
CA TYR A 318 14.92 -7.40 -20.77
C TYR A 318 14.20 -8.37 -21.70
N HIS A 319 14.54 -8.34 -22.98
CA HIS A 319 14.02 -9.30 -23.95
C HIS A 319 14.88 -10.55 -23.90
N LEU A 320 14.25 -11.72 -23.75
CA LEU A 320 14.93 -13.00 -23.84
C LEU A 320 14.97 -13.53 -25.28
N ARG A 321 13.98 -13.13 -26.10
CA ARG A 321 13.82 -13.47 -27.52
C ARG A 321 13.07 -12.34 -28.24
N PRO A 322 13.25 -12.16 -29.57
CA PRO A 322 14.17 -12.91 -30.43
C PRO A 322 15.64 -12.53 -30.23
N GLN A 323 15.93 -11.32 -29.75
CA GLN A 323 17.28 -10.86 -29.38
C GLN A 323 17.34 -10.55 -27.89
N GLN A 324 18.49 -10.87 -27.29
CA GLN A 324 18.76 -10.60 -25.89
C GLN A 324 19.23 -9.15 -25.71
N GLU A 325 18.35 -8.28 -25.22
CA GLU A 325 18.65 -6.86 -25.09
C GLU A 325 17.83 -6.17 -23.99
N TRP A 326 18.40 -5.07 -23.48
CA TRP A 326 17.73 -4.16 -22.55
C TRP A 326 16.94 -3.12 -23.32
N GLN A 327 15.66 -2.95 -22.96
CA GLN A 327 14.79 -1.92 -23.51
C GLN A 327 14.42 -0.91 -22.43
N ARG A 328 14.76 0.36 -22.66
CA ARG A 328 14.52 1.49 -21.74
C ARG A 328 13.49 2.51 -22.22
N ASP A 329 12.89 2.30 -23.39
CA ASP A 329 11.89 3.20 -24.00
C ASP A 329 10.65 3.45 -23.13
N ALA A 330 10.31 2.47 -22.28
CA ALA A 330 9.17 2.51 -21.37
C ALA A 330 9.54 3.01 -19.97
N VAL A 331 10.84 3.18 -19.66
CA VAL A 331 11.30 3.64 -18.36
C VAL A 331 10.69 5.00 -18.06
N THR A 332 10.20 5.12 -16.84
CA THR A 332 9.48 6.33 -16.43
C THR A 332 10.45 7.42 -16.03
N VAL A 333 10.37 8.57 -16.70
CA VAL A 333 11.13 9.77 -16.34
C VAL A 333 10.19 10.77 -15.66
N CYS A 334 10.67 11.38 -14.59
CA CYS A 334 9.99 12.46 -13.89
C CYS A 334 10.70 13.77 -14.23
N ASP A 335 9.99 14.69 -14.89
CA ASP A 335 10.52 15.98 -15.33
C ASP A 335 9.67 17.11 -14.72
N PRO A 336 10.10 17.69 -13.58
CA PRO A 336 9.37 18.76 -12.93
C PRO A 336 9.21 20.01 -13.80
N ASP A 337 10.20 20.34 -14.65
CA ASP A 337 10.17 21.55 -15.48
C ASP A 337 9.09 21.44 -16.57
N MET A 338 8.93 20.24 -17.14
CA MET A 338 7.82 19.94 -18.04
C MET A 338 6.46 20.08 -17.34
N PHE A 339 6.32 19.58 -16.11
CA PHE A 339 5.05 19.67 -15.38
C PHE A 339 4.65 21.11 -15.04
N VAL A 340 5.65 21.94 -14.71
CA VAL A 340 5.46 23.37 -14.47
C VAL A 340 5.05 24.08 -15.75
N SER A 341 5.77 23.83 -16.85
CA SER A 341 5.47 24.44 -18.16
C SER A 341 4.04 24.14 -18.61
N GLU A 342 3.61 22.87 -18.53
CA GLU A 342 2.25 22.46 -18.87
C GLU A 342 1.16 23.18 -18.04
N ALA A 343 1.40 23.41 -16.74
CA ALA A 343 0.43 24.14 -15.91
C ALA A 343 0.40 25.64 -16.21
N LEU A 344 1.55 26.23 -16.51
CA LEU A 344 1.67 27.65 -16.83
C LEU A 344 1.03 28.03 -18.18
N GLU A 345 0.89 27.06 -19.09
CA GLU A 345 0.19 27.20 -20.37
C GLU A 345 -1.34 27.15 -20.24
N LEU A 346 -1.88 26.73 -19.09
CA LEU A 346 -3.32 26.64 -18.88
C LEU A 346 -3.99 28.03 -18.84
N PRO A 347 -5.15 28.20 -19.51
CA PRO A 347 -5.90 29.46 -19.49
C PRO A 347 -6.22 29.91 -18.06
N ASP A 348 -6.01 31.21 -17.80
CA ASP A 348 -6.30 31.89 -16.52
C ASP A 348 -5.60 31.35 -15.27
N PHE A 349 -4.81 30.28 -15.35
CA PHE A 349 -4.19 29.63 -14.20
C PHE A 349 -3.26 30.58 -13.44
N GLN A 350 -2.33 31.23 -14.15
CA GLN A 350 -1.35 32.13 -13.54
C GLN A 350 -2.00 33.35 -12.85
N THR A 351 -3.09 33.87 -13.43
CA THR A 351 -3.82 35.00 -12.88
C THR A 351 -4.47 34.61 -11.55
N ARG A 352 -5.17 33.46 -11.53
CA ARG A 352 -5.86 32.95 -10.33
C ARG A 352 -4.90 32.58 -9.20
N VAL A 353 -3.70 32.10 -9.51
CA VAL A 353 -2.65 31.79 -8.51
C VAL A 353 -2.16 33.05 -7.79
N LYS A 354 -2.02 34.18 -8.50
CA LYS A 354 -1.51 35.43 -7.89
C LYS A 354 -2.44 35.98 -6.80
N GLU A 355 -3.71 35.64 -6.84
CA GLU A 355 -4.75 36.07 -5.90
C GLU A 355 -4.74 35.26 -4.57
N CYS A 356 -3.99 34.16 -4.49
CA CYS A 356 -3.99 33.22 -3.36
C CYS A 356 -2.91 33.44 -2.26
N LYS A 357 -2.35 34.65 -2.12
CA LYS A 357 -1.18 34.85 -1.22
C LYS A 357 -1.57 35.50 0.11
N GLU A 358 -1.73 34.67 1.15
CA GLU A 358 -1.81 35.11 2.55
C GLU A 358 -0.80 34.33 3.42
N ARG A 359 -0.39 34.90 4.56
CA ARG A 359 0.67 34.34 5.44
C ARG A 359 0.23 34.16 6.90
N ASN A 360 0.72 33.02 7.42
CA ASN A 360 1.10 32.64 8.78
C ASN A 360 0.08 32.67 9.92
N VAL A 361 -0.21 31.46 10.42
CA VAL A 361 -0.93 31.20 11.67
C VAL A 361 -0.32 29.94 12.34
N SER A 362 -0.62 29.73 13.62
CA SER A 362 -0.19 28.64 14.52
C SER A 362 0.28 27.33 13.84
N PRO A 363 1.42 26.74 14.26
CA PRO A 363 1.97 25.55 13.62
C PRO A 363 1.12 24.29 13.83
N TYR A 364 0.27 24.24 14.86
CA TYR A 364 -0.53 23.07 15.24
C TYR A 364 -1.97 23.43 15.64
N PRO A 365 -2.92 22.49 15.50
CA PRO A 365 -2.76 21.20 14.86
C PRO A 365 -2.54 21.33 13.35
N GLU A 366 -1.76 20.40 12.80
CA GLU A 366 -1.48 20.30 11.38
C GLU A 366 -2.01 18.95 10.87
N ILE A 367 -2.74 18.98 9.76
CA ILE A 367 -3.41 17.84 9.17
C ILE A 367 -2.75 17.59 7.82
N VAL A 368 -2.16 16.40 7.65
CA VAL A 368 -1.55 15.96 6.40
C VAL A 368 -2.38 14.83 5.82
N PHE A 369 -2.97 15.06 4.65
CA PHE A 369 -3.76 14.07 3.93
C PHE A 369 -2.83 13.18 3.12
N LEU A 370 -2.45 12.02 3.65
CA LEU A 370 -1.53 11.09 2.97
C LEU A 370 -2.23 10.31 1.86
N GLY A 371 -3.53 10.07 1.98
CA GLY A 371 -4.33 9.42 0.96
C GLY A 371 -5.81 9.78 1.09
N THR A 372 -6.43 10.07 -0.06
CA THR A 372 -7.72 10.74 -0.13
C THR A 372 -8.75 10.04 -1.01
N GLY A 373 -8.46 8.83 -1.47
CA GLY A 373 -9.31 8.08 -2.39
C GLY A 373 -9.95 6.86 -1.73
N SER A 374 -11.07 6.42 -2.31
CA SER A 374 -11.87 5.29 -1.82
C SER A 374 -11.57 3.96 -2.52
N ALA A 375 -11.65 2.87 -1.76
CA ALA A 375 -11.65 1.45 -2.14
C ALA A 375 -10.37 0.90 -2.79
N ILE A 376 -9.87 1.56 -3.83
CA ILE A 376 -8.81 1.06 -4.70
C ILE A 376 -7.83 2.19 -4.96
N PRO A 377 -6.54 2.05 -4.66
CA PRO A 377 -5.58 3.09 -4.98
C PRO A 377 -5.44 3.26 -6.51
N MET A 378 -5.46 4.50 -6.99
CA MET A 378 -5.24 4.83 -8.40
C MET A 378 -4.12 5.87 -8.55
N LYS A 379 -3.83 6.21 -9.80
CA LYS A 379 -2.66 7.01 -10.21
C LYS A 379 -2.55 8.38 -9.52
N ILE A 380 -3.65 8.93 -8.99
CA ILE A 380 -3.72 10.32 -8.51
C ILE A 380 -4.10 10.44 -7.03
N ARG A 381 -4.70 9.40 -6.44
CA ARG A 381 -5.15 9.38 -5.05
C ARG A 381 -4.87 8.00 -4.48
N ASN A 382 -4.10 7.96 -3.40
CA ASN A 382 -3.93 6.76 -2.60
C ASN A 382 -5.18 6.53 -1.72
N VAL A 383 -5.29 5.34 -1.14
CA VAL A 383 -6.37 5.00 -0.20
C VAL A 383 -6.23 5.75 1.13
N SER A 384 -7.32 5.78 1.91
CA SER A 384 -7.48 6.56 3.16
C SER A 384 -6.29 6.50 4.10
N SER A 385 -5.67 7.65 4.32
CA SER A 385 -4.82 7.90 5.50
C SER A 385 -4.64 9.39 5.73
N THR A 386 -4.87 9.84 6.96
CA THR A 386 -4.69 11.25 7.35
C THR A 386 -3.88 11.34 8.63
N LEU A 387 -2.76 12.05 8.61
CA LEU A 387 -1.90 12.27 9.77
C LEU A 387 -2.29 13.59 10.45
N VAL A 388 -2.58 13.53 11.74
CA VAL A 388 -2.88 14.68 12.60
C VAL A 388 -1.71 14.92 13.53
N ASN A 389 -0.91 15.93 13.20
CA ASN A 389 0.17 16.42 14.04
C ASN A 389 -0.43 17.36 15.10
N THR A 390 -0.43 16.90 16.35
CA THR A 390 -0.91 17.70 17.50
C THR A 390 0.17 18.61 18.06
N SER A 391 1.43 18.23 17.85
CA SER A 391 2.64 18.98 18.20
C SER A 391 3.80 18.53 17.29
N ALA A 392 4.98 19.12 17.47
CA ALA A 392 6.18 18.76 16.72
C ALA A 392 6.66 17.31 16.96
N THR A 393 6.21 16.66 18.03
CA THR A 393 6.70 15.34 18.46
C THR A 393 5.61 14.30 18.64
N ARG A 394 4.35 14.64 18.33
CA ARG A 394 3.19 13.75 18.55
C ARG A 394 2.23 13.82 17.37
N SER A 395 2.05 12.68 16.72
CA SER A 395 1.15 12.52 15.58
C SER A 395 0.22 11.32 15.75
N LEU A 396 -1.05 11.50 15.39
CA LEU A 396 -2.10 10.49 15.35
C LEU A 396 -2.43 10.20 13.88
N LEU A 397 -2.51 8.94 13.49
CA LEU A 397 -2.99 8.56 12.16
C LEU A 397 -4.49 8.21 12.20
N LEU A 398 -5.26 8.78 11.29
CA LEU A 398 -6.66 8.46 11.03
C LEU A 398 -6.74 7.61 9.76
N ASP A 399 -7.05 6.34 9.94
CA ASP A 399 -6.91 5.26 8.97
C ASP A 399 -5.50 5.09 8.39
N CYS A 400 -5.21 3.86 7.97
CA CYS A 400 -3.89 3.44 7.54
C CYS A 400 -4.03 2.47 6.36
N GLY A 401 -4.59 2.95 5.25
CA GLY A 401 -4.70 2.17 4.02
C GLY A 401 -3.34 1.78 3.42
N GLU A 402 -3.38 0.93 2.40
CA GLU A 402 -2.23 0.50 1.60
C GLU A 402 -1.36 1.70 1.15
N GLY A 403 -0.04 1.54 1.16
CA GLY A 403 0.88 2.57 0.69
C GLY A 403 1.08 3.78 1.63
N THR A 404 0.44 3.81 2.81
CA THR A 404 0.59 4.90 3.79
C THR A 404 2.05 5.22 4.13
N PHE A 405 2.88 4.20 4.40
CA PHE A 405 4.32 4.39 4.64
C PHE A 405 5.01 5.04 3.43
N GLY A 406 4.72 4.58 2.22
CA GLY A 406 5.25 5.17 0.99
C GLY A 406 4.85 6.64 0.82
N GLN A 407 3.65 7.03 1.25
CA GLN A 407 3.23 8.43 1.26
C GLN A 407 3.99 9.24 2.32
N LEU A 408 4.19 8.71 3.54
CA LEU A 408 5.04 9.36 4.55
C LEU A 408 6.46 9.61 4.03
N CYS A 409 7.05 8.61 3.37
CA CYS A 409 8.35 8.70 2.73
C CYS A 409 8.44 9.82 1.69
N ARG A 410 7.42 9.94 0.81
CA ARG A 410 7.37 11.02 -0.20
C ARG A 410 7.14 12.39 0.41
N HIS A 411 6.43 12.45 1.53
CA HIS A 411 6.09 13.72 2.16
C HIS A 411 7.24 14.27 3.01
N TYR A 412 7.89 13.40 3.78
CA TYR A 412 8.87 13.81 4.79
C TYR A 412 10.32 13.48 4.41
N GLY A 413 10.55 12.66 3.39
CA GLY A 413 11.87 12.26 2.93
C GLY A 413 12.72 11.71 4.08
N GLU A 414 13.89 12.30 4.29
CA GLU A 414 14.83 11.88 5.34
C GLU A 414 14.28 11.98 6.77
N GLN A 415 13.21 12.76 6.99
CA GLN A 415 12.62 12.94 8.32
C GLN A 415 11.61 11.82 8.69
N VAL A 416 11.33 10.88 7.78
CA VAL A 416 10.29 9.87 7.99
C VAL A 416 10.52 8.99 9.22
N ASP A 417 11.77 8.66 9.55
CA ASP A 417 12.09 7.87 10.75
C ASP A 417 11.67 8.63 12.02
N GLN A 418 11.92 9.93 12.06
CA GLN A 418 11.48 10.77 13.18
C GLN A 418 9.95 10.87 13.23
N VAL A 419 9.28 10.96 12.07
CA VAL A 419 7.81 10.98 12.00
C VAL A 419 7.20 9.67 12.50
N LEU A 420 7.80 8.52 12.17
CA LEU A 420 7.40 7.21 12.68
C LEU A 420 7.57 7.12 14.21
N CYS A 421 8.69 7.62 14.75
CA CYS A 421 8.88 7.68 16.20
C CYS A 421 7.90 8.63 16.89
N ASN A 422 7.50 9.71 16.23
CA ASN A 422 6.48 10.66 16.72
C ASN A 422 5.05 10.11 16.64
N LEU A 423 4.81 9.05 15.85
CA LEU A 423 3.51 8.39 15.72
C LEU A 423 3.21 7.60 16.99
N VAL A 424 2.27 8.10 17.78
CA VAL A 424 1.90 7.51 19.08
C VAL A 424 0.61 6.70 19.00
N ALA A 425 -0.28 7.00 18.05
CA ALA A 425 -1.54 6.30 17.90
C ALA A 425 -1.99 6.17 16.45
N VAL A 426 -2.75 5.11 16.16
CA VAL A 426 -3.49 4.92 14.92
C VAL A 426 -4.95 4.64 15.28
N PHE A 427 -5.86 5.39 14.68
CA PHE A 427 -7.29 5.12 14.67
C PHE A 427 -7.67 4.41 13.38
N VAL A 428 -8.33 3.25 13.48
CA VAL A 428 -8.95 2.57 12.34
C VAL A 428 -10.46 2.70 12.48
N SER A 429 -11.11 3.28 11.47
CA SER A 429 -12.56 3.54 11.46
C SER A 429 -13.37 2.25 11.37
N HIS A 430 -12.98 1.34 10.48
CA HIS A 430 -13.68 0.08 10.22
C HIS A 430 -12.79 -0.94 9.47
N MET A 431 -13.35 -2.10 9.12
CA MET A 431 -12.59 -3.27 8.63
C MET A 431 -12.43 -3.38 7.10
N HIS A 432 -12.83 -2.39 6.31
CA HIS A 432 -12.51 -2.40 4.88
C HIS A 432 -11.02 -2.16 4.64
N THR A 433 -10.45 -2.86 3.67
CA THR A 433 -8.99 -2.99 3.47
C THR A 433 -8.30 -1.66 3.19
N ASP A 434 -8.98 -0.75 2.50
CA ASP A 434 -8.53 0.59 2.16
C ASP A 434 -8.31 1.51 3.37
N HIS A 435 -8.67 1.08 4.58
CA HIS A 435 -8.50 1.85 5.82
C HIS A 435 -7.49 1.26 6.80
N HIS A 436 -6.98 0.04 6.59
CA HIS A 436 -6.07 -0.59 7.57
C HIS A 436 -4.96 -1.47 7.01
N SER A 437 -4.96 -1.80 5.71
CA SER A 437 -3.96 -2.71 5.16
C SER A 437 -2.52 -2.18 5.27
N GLY A 438 -2.29 -0.88 5.40
CA GLY A 438 -0.97 -0.32 5.65
C GLY A 438 -0.45 -0.48 7.08
N LEU A 439 -1.30 -0.88 8.04
CA LEU A 439 -0.98 -0.86 9.48
C LEU A 439 0.23 -1.74 9.82
N VAL A 440 0.28 -2.97 9.31
CA VAL A 440 1.38 -3.89 9.61
C VAL A 440 2.72 -3.31 9.17
N ASN A 441 2.76 -2.69 7.98
CA ASN A 441 3.98 -2.06 7.50
C ASN A 441 4.40 -0.88 8.40
N ILE A 442 3.45 -0.05 8.84
CA ILE A 442 3.76 1.05 9.77
C ILE A 442 4.34 0.54 11.09
N LEU A 443 3.86 -0.58 11.64
CA LEU A 443 4.40 -1.17 12.87
C LEU A 443 5.85 -1.62 12.68
N MET A 444 6.13 -2.32 11.58
CA MET A 444 7.46 -2.81 11.24
C MET A 444 8.44 -1.64 11.02
N GLU A 445 8.03 -0.64 10.25
CA GLU A 445 8.86 0.53 9.95
C GLU A 445 9.06 1.41 11.18
N ARG A 446 8.09 1.51 12.10
CA ARG A 446 8.31 2.12 13.42
C ARG A 446 9.41 1.41 14.17
N ARG A 447 9.33 0.09 14.31
CA ARG A 447 10.35 -0.69 15.03
C ARG A 447 11.74 -0.44 14.45
N ARG A 448 11.86 -0.45 13.12
CA ARG A 448 13.12 -0.09 12.42
C ARG A 448 13.56 1.33 12.76
N ALA A 449 12.67 2.32 12.66
CA ALA A 449 12.99 3.73 12.92
C ALA A 449 13.47 3.97 14.37
N PHE A 450 12.83 3.36 15.37
CA PHE A 450 13.30 3.42 16.77
C PHE A 450 14.72 2.87 16.91
N ALA A 451 15.01 1.72 16.31
CA ALA A 451 16.34 1.13 16.34
C ALA A 451 17.38 2.00 15.60
N ALA A 452 17.03 2.51 14.41
CA ALA A 452 17.89 3.36 13.59
C ALA A 452 18.25 4.69 14.28
N LEU A 453 17.31 5.27 15.02
CA LEU A 453 17.52 6.49 15.80
C LEU A 453 18.07 6.24 17.21
N GLY A 454 18.29 4.98 17.60
CA GLY A 454 18.75 4.61 18.95
C GLY A 454 17.78 5.02 20.07
N GLN A 455 16.49 5.15 19.76
CA GLN A 455 15.45 5.55 20.70
C GLN A 455 14.82 4.33 21.37
N ALA A 456 14.42 4.48 22.63
CA ALA A 456 13.70 3.42 23.34
C ALA A 456 12.36 3.15 22.65
N PHE A 457 12.12 1.89 22.27
CA PHE A 457 10.90 1.49 21.59
C PHE A 457 9.68 1.73 22.48
N SER A 458 8.62 2.31 21.89
CA SER A 458 7.35 2.55 22.55
C SER A 458 6.21 1.94 21.73
N PRO A 459 5.38 1.07 22.33
CA PRO A 459 4.21 0.51 21.66
C PRO A 459 3.22 1.60 21.20
N LEU A 460 2.61 1.38 20.04
CA LEU A 460 1.62 2.25 19.43
C LEU A 460 0.23 1.99 20.05
N PHE A 461 -0.52 3.05 20.38
CA PHE A 461 -1.93 2.88 20.71
C PHE A 461 -2.75 2.60 19.44
N LEU A 462 -3.44 1.48 19.39
CA LEU A 462 -4.34 1.13 18.28
C LEU A 462 -5.79 1.29 18.73
N VAL A 463 -6.44 2.36 18.29
CA VAL A 463 -7.87 2.57 18.51
C VAL A 463 -8.63 2.00 17.31
N ALA A 464 -9.28 0.86 17.46
CA ALA A 464 -9.86 0.13 16.33
C ALA A 464 -11.07 -0.72 16.74
N PRO A 465 -11.94 -1.14 15.78
CA PRO A 465 -12.95 -2.15 16.05
C PRO A 465 -12.29 -3.43 16.58
N GLU A 466 -12.89 -4.09 17.60
CA GLU A 466 -12.35 -5.35 18.16
C GLU A 466 -12.11 -6.43 17.10
N GLN A 467 -12.81 -6.36 15.97
CA GLN A 467 -12.73 -7.29 14.84
C GLN A 467 -11.39 -7.26 14.11
N ILE A 468 -10.52 -6.27 14.36
CA ILE A 468 -9.16 -6.27 13.82
C ILE A 468 -8.27 -7.32 14.48
N MET A 469 -8.56 -7.69 15.73
CA MET A 469 -7.68 -8.55 16.53
C MET A 469 -7.51 -9.98 16.01
N PRO A 470 -8.56 -10.70 15.55
CA PRO A 470 -8.38 -12.02 14.95
C PRO A 470 -7.39 -12.01 13.78
N TRP A 471 -7.46 -10.99 12.93
CA TRP A 471 -6.53 -10.83 11.81
C TRP A 471 -5.08 -10.56 12.30
N LEU A 472 -4.89 -9.64 13.24
CA LEU A 472 -3.57 -9.36 13.81
C LEU A 472 -2.98 -10.56 14.55
N HIS A 473 -3.80 -11.35 15.25
CA HIS A 473 -3.37 -12.60 15.89
C HIS A 473 -2.93 -13.65 14.86
N GLU A 474 -3.71 -13.85 13.80
CA GLU A 474 -3.34 -14.79 12.74
C GLU A 474 -2.04 -14.35 12.06
N TYR A 475 -1.88 -13.08 11.73
CA TYR A 475 -0.64 -12.56 11.16
C TYR A 475 0.54 -12.72 12.14
N HIS A 476 0.38 -12.36 13.41
CA HIS A 476 1.43 -12.50 14.44
C HIS A 476 1.89 -13.94 14.63
N ASN A 477 0.95 -14.88 14.69
CA ASN A 477 1.25 -16.29 14.95
C ASN A 477 1.96 -16.98 13.79
N HIS A 478 1.75 -16.49 12.56
CA HIS A 478 2.13 -17.19 11.33
C HIS A 478 3.16 -16.46 10.47
N CYS A 479 3.33 -15.15 10.66
CA CYS A 479 4.18 -14.31 9.83
C CYS A 479 5.26 -13.64 10.69
N GLU A 480 4.94 -12.49 11.30
CA GLU A 480 5.91 -11.69 12.04
C GLU A 480 5.32 -11.19 13.35
N GLU A 481 6.11 -11.20 14.42
CA GLU A 481 5.61 -10.81 15.73
C GLU A 481 5.30 -9.31 15.79
N ILE A 482 4.02 -8.93 15.78
CA ILE A 482 3.59 -7.52 15.85
C ILE A 482 2.77 -7.15 17.09
N LEU A 483 2.21 -8.12 17.83
CA LEU A 483 1.29 -7.81 18.95
C LEU A 483 1.97 -7.11 20.13
N GLY A 484 3.29 -7.28 20.30
CA GLY A 484 4.09 -6.55 21.28
C GLY A 484 4.25 -5.06 20.95
N ASP A 485 3.98 -4.66 19.71
CA ASP A 485 4.16 -3.29 19.22
C ASP A 485 2.92 -2.43 19.40
N ILE A 486 1.81 -3.01 19.89
CA ILE A 486 0.52 -2.33 19.98
C ILE A 486 -0.12 -2.42 21.37
N GLN A 487 -0.86 -1.36 21.72
CA GLN A 487 -1.73 -1.29 22.88
C GLN A 487 -3.15 -0.97 22.40
N VAL A 488 -4.02 -1.97 22.44
CA VAL A 488 -5.31 -1.90 21.75
C VAL A 488 -6.39 -1.30 22.64
N ILE A 489 -7.08 -0.30 22.11
CA ILE A 489 -8.24 0.35 22.71
C ILE A 489 -9.43 0.12 21.78
N PRO A 490 -10.39 -0.75 22.14
CA PRO A 490 -11.56 -0.99 21.30
C PRO A 490 -12.37 0.29 21.03
N SER A 491 -12.68 0.59 19.76
CA SER A 491 -13.51 1.75 19.40
C SER A 491 -14.86 1.74 20.12
N GLN A 492 -15.44 0.56 20.35
CA GLN A 492 -16.68 0.37 21.12
C GLN A 492 -16.59 0.89 22.56
N SER A 493 -15.39 0.87 23.16
CA SER A 493 -15.16 1.37 24.52
C SER A 493 -15.21 2.89 24.61
N LEU A 494 -15.05 3.59 23.50
CA LEU A 494 -15.04 5.06 23.43
C LEU A 494 -16.39 5.65 23.02
N VAL A 495 -17.40 4.80 22.80
CA VAL A 495 -18.77 5.25 22.53
C VAL A 495 -19.38 5.84 23.80
N LYS A 496 -20.00 7.01 23.67
CA LYS A 496 -20.62 7.72 24.79
C LYS A 496 -21.64 6.81 25.52
N GLY A 497 -21.50 6.69 26.84
CA GLY A 497 -22.37 5.86 27.68
C GLY A 497 -21.95 4.39 27.80
N CYS A 498 -20.78 4.01 27.29
CA CYS A 498 -20.24 2.67 27.49
C CYS A 498 -19.75 2.47 28.94
N GLU A 499 -20.47 1.66 29.72
CA GLU A 499 -20.15 1.42 31.15
C GLU A 499 -19.11 0.30 31.35
N ASN A 500 -19.08 -0.68 30.43
CA ASN A 500 -18.30 -1.92 30.55
C ASN A 500 -16.95 -1.87 29.84
N ILE A 501 -16.18 -0.81 30.03
CA ILE A 501 -14.83 -0.70 29.45
C ILE A 501 -13.87 -1.56 30.28
N ARG A 502 -13.12 -2.44 29.61
CA ARG A 502 -12.09 -3.30 30.24
C ARG A 502 -11.06 -2.44 30.99
N PRO A 503 -10.63 -2.81 32.22
CA PRO A 503 -9.70 -1.99 33.02
C PRO A 503 -8.42 -1.60 32.25
N LYS A 504 -7.81 -2.56 31.56
CA LYS A 504 -6.61 -2.34 30.74
C LYS A 504 -6.84 -1.32 29.60
N ALA A 505 -8.02 -1.32 28.99
CA ALA A 505 -8.38 -0.33 27.97
C ALA A 505 -8.56 1.08 28.56
N LYS A 506 -9.06 1.20 29.81
CA LYS A 506 -9.12 2.48 30.53
C LYS A 506 -7.72 3.03 30.85
N GLU A 507 -6.81 2.16 31.27
CA GLU A 507 -5.40 2.52 31.52
C GLU A 507 -4.74 3.03 30.23
N PHE A 508 -4.86 2.29 29.13
CA PHE A 508 -4.34 2.70 27.83
C PHE A 508 -4.96 4.00 27.31
N LEU A 509 -6.27 4.18 27.47
CA LEU A 509 -6.94 5.43 27.12
C LEU A 509 -6.40 6.61 27.94
N SER A 510 -6.18 6.42 29.25
CA SER A 510 -5.66 7.49 30.12
C SER A 510 -4.24 7.90 29.66
N SER A 511 -3.38 6.92 29.40
CA SER A 511 -2.03 7.16 28.85
C SER A 511 -2.07 7.84 27.47
N LEU A 512 -3.03 7.46 26.61
CA LEU A 512 -3.23 8.09 25.30
C LEU A 512 -3.60 9.56 25.46
N LEU A 513 -4.61 9.87 26.29
CA LEU A 513 -5.07 11.25 26.51
C LEU A 513 -3.96 12.12 27.10
N GLU A 514 -3.16 11.59 28.02
CA GLU A 514 -1.99 12.29 28.57
C GLU A 514 -0.91 12.54 27.51
N SER A 515 -0.61 11.55 26.65
CA SER A 515 0.47 11.64 25.66
C SER A 515 0.28 12.71 24.57
N TYR A 516 -0.98 13.11 24.34
CA TYR A 516 -1.40 14.07 23.31
C TYR A 516 -2.03 15.34 23.88
N ASP A 517 -2.04 15.51 25.20
CA ASP A 517 -2.79 16.58 25.86
C ASP A 517 -4.25 16.68 25.40
N LEU A 518 -4.89 15.52 25.27
CA LEU A 518 -6.32 15.45 24.93
C LEU A 518 -7.18 15.59 26.17
N ALA A 519 -8.23 16.38 26.04
CA ALA A 519 -9.32 16.40 27.00
C ALA A 519 -10.25 15.19 26.80
N GLU A 520 -10.48 14.78 25.54
CA GLU A 520 -11.37 13.68 25.21
C GLU A 520 -10.99 13.03 23.87
N PHE A 521 -11.12 11.71 23.80
CA PHE A 521 -11.15 10.93 22.56
C PHE A 521 -12.43 10.08 22.60
N GLN A 522 -13.37 10.40 21.72
CA GLN A 522 -14.69 9.74 21.65
C GLN A 522 -14.89 9.11 20.28
N THR A 523 -15.69 8.04 20.23
CA THR A 523 -16.18 7.45 18.98
C THR A 523 -17.71 7.43 18.96
N CYS A 524 -18.27 7.30 17.76
CA CYS A 524 -19.68 6.94 17.59
C CYS A 524 -19.85 5.96 16.44
N GLU A 525 -20.84 5.08 16.55
CA GLU A 525 -21.20 4.19 15.44
C GLU A 525 -21.78 5.00 14.29
N VAL A 526 -21.39 4.62 13.07
CA VAL A 526 -21.82 5.27 11.84
C VAL A 526 -22.52 4.31 10.88
N GLN A 527 -23.23 4.85 9.90
CA GLN A 527 -24.07 4.06 8.99
C GLN A 527 -23.27 3.60 7.77
N HIS A 528 -22.57 2.47 7.90
CA HIS A 528 -21.77 1.88 6.83
C HIS A 528 -21.77 0.34 6.89
N CYS A 529 -20.68 -0.27 7.36
CA CYS A 529 -20.63 -1.68 7.72
C CYS A 529 -20.84 -1.88 9.22
N LYS A 530 -21.05 -3.13 9.65
CA LYS A 530 -21.13 -3.44 11.09
C LYS A 530 -19.81 -3.06 11.78
N ASN A 531 -19.89 -2.40 12.93
CA ASN A 531 -18.73 -1.89 13.68
C ASN A 531 -17.90 -0.86 12.91
N ALA A 532 -18.56 0.04 12.17
CA ALA A 532 -17.93 1.23 11.62
C ALA A 532 -18.06 2.40 12.60
N PHE A 533 -16.98 3.16 12.78
CA PHE A 533 -16.90 4.25 13.74
C PHE A 533 -16.35 5.53 13.11
N ALA A 534 -16.96 6.64 13.50
CA ALA A 534 -16.32 7.96 13.46
C ALA A 534 -15.58 8.22 14.78
N CYS A 535 -14.66 9.18 14.77
CA CYS A 535 -14.02 9.66 16.00
C CYS A 535 -14.05 11.18 16.13
N SER A 536 -13.97 11.64 17.38
CA SER A 536 -13.74 13.03 17.75
C SER A 536 -12.61 13.12 18.74
N VAL A 537 -11.68 14.03 18.47
CA VAL A 537 -10.51 14.32 19.29
C VAL A 537 -10.62 15.76 19.78
N ILE A 538 -10.65 15.94 21.10
CA ILE A 538 -10.73 17.25 21.76
C ILE A 538 -9.43 17.45 22.54
N HIS A 539 -8.71 18.52 22.22
CA HIS A 539 -7.47 18.88 22.90
C HIS A 539 -7.73 19.74 24.12
N LYS A 540 -6.85 19.69 25.14
CA LYS A 540 -6.97 20.51 26.36
C LYS A 540 -6.96 22.01 26.11
N SER A 541 -6.40 22.46 24.98
CA SER A 541 -6.47 23.87 24.56
C SER A 541 -7.82 24.26 23.93
N GLY A 542 -8.78 23.34 23.84
CA GLY A 542 -10.16 23.60 23.46
C GLY A 542 -10.51 23.33 21.99
N TRP A 543 -9.55 22.97 21.13
CA TRP A 543 -9.87 22.65 19.75
C TRP A 543 -10.41 21.22 19.58
N LYS A 544 -11.20 21.02 18.53
CA LYS A 544 -11.88 19.77 18.21
C LYS A 544 -11.77 19.40 16.73
N VAL A 545 -11.27 18.20 16.47
CA VAL A 545 -11.24 17.57 15.14
C VAL A 545 -12.18 16.37 15.13
N VAL A 546 -12.94 16.21 14.05
CA VAL A 546 -13.88 15.10 13.84
C VAL A 546 -13.55 14.42 12.53
N TYR A 547 -13.51 13.09 12.54
CA TYR A 547 -13.29 12.27 11.36
C TYR A 547 -14.43 11.28 11.20
N SER A 548 -15.07 11.28 10.03
CA SER A 548 -16.28 10.48 9.79
C SER A 548 -16.03 8.99 9.64
N GLY A 549 -14.84 8.59 9.17
CA GLY A 549 -14.69 7.30 8.46
C GLY A 549 -15.65 7.25 7.26
N ASP A 550 -16.06 6.05 6.88
CA ASP A 550 -17.09 5.84 5.85
C ASP A 550 -18.48 5.83 6.48
N THR A 551 -19.42 6.59 5.89
CA THR A 551 -20.77 6.70 6.42
C THR A 551 -21.76 7.33 5.46
N MET A 552 -23.00 6.84 5.48
CA MET A 552 -24.19 7.64 5.14
C MET A 552 -24.38 8.80 6.12
N PRO A 553 -25.14 9.86 5.79
CA PRO A 553 -25.46 10.93 6.74
C PRO A 553 -26.00 10.39 8.07
N CYS A 554 -25.28 10.66 9.15
CA CYS A 554 -25.54 10.08 10.47
C CYS A 554 -25.73 11.17 11.52
N MET A 555 -26.86 11.15 12.23
CA MET A 555 -27.13 12.11 13.31
C MET A 555 -26.22 11.92 14.53
N ALA A 556 -25.76 10.69 14.78
CA ALA A 556 -24.79 10.43 15.86
C ALA A 556 -23.47 11.17 15.61
N LEU A 557 -23.01 11.20 14.36
CA LEU A 557 -21.84 11.98 13.95
C LEU A 557 -22.05 13.48 14.18
N VAL A 558 -23.20 14.02 13.76
CA VAL A 558 -23.57 15.44 13.98
C VAL A 558 -23.56 15.79 15.47
N GLN A 559 -24.12 14.93 16.32
CA GLN A 559 -24.19 15.16 17.77
C GLN A 559 -22.82 15.08 18.43
N MET A 560 -22.04 14.04 18.14
CA MET A 560 -20.68 13.87 18.65
C MET A 560 -19.79 15.05 18.21
N GLY A 561 -19.91 15.46 16.95
CA GLY A 561 -19.05 16.47 16.34
C GLY A 561 -19.46 17.92 16.58
N LYS A 562 -20.57 18.19 17.29
CA LYS A 562 -21.11 19.54 17.45
C LYS A 562 -20.04 20.58 17.79
N ASN A 563 -20.04 21.70 17.05
CA ASN A 563 -19.10 22.82 17.16
C ASN A 563 -17.62 22.42 16.93
N ALA A 564 -17.35 21.45 16.05
CA ALA A 564 -15.98 21.10 15.68
C ALA A 564 -15.26 22.25 14.96
N ASN A 565 -13.96 22.42 15.21
CA ASN A 565 -13.12 23.33 14.41
C ASN A 565 -12.90 22.75 13.01
N LEU A 566 -12.67 21.43 12.92
CA LEU A 566 -12.50 20.73 11.66
C LEU A 566 -13.34 19.46 11.62
N LEU A 567 -14.15 19.33 10.59
CA LEU A 567 -14.75 18.07 10.17
C LEU A 567 -14.03 17.56 8.92
N ILE A 568 -13.44 16.38 9.00
CA ILE A 568 -12.95 15.62 7.85
C ILE A 568 -14.04 14.59 7.52
N HIS A 569 -14.75 14.79 6.42
CA HIS A 569 -15.90 13.97 6.05
C HIS A 569 -15.68 13.26 4.71
N GLU A 570 -16.07 11.99 4.64
CA GLU A 570 -16.12 11.26 3.37
C GLU A 570 -17.12 11.90 2.39
N ALA A 571 -16.74 11.99 1.13
CA ALA A 571 -17.55 12.52 0.05
C ALA A 571 -17.40 11.59 -1.17
N THR A 572 -17.72 10.32 -0.95
CA THR A 572 -17.35 9.25 -1.89
C THR A 572 -18.04 9.41 -3.24
N LEU A 573 -19.33 9.77 -3.26
CA LEU A 573 -20.11 9.88 -4.49
C LEU A 573 -20.45 11.32 -4.89
N GLU A 574 -20.64 11.53 -6.19
CA GLU A 574 -21.12 12.79 -6.73
C GLU A 574 -22.62 13.00 -6.42
N ASP A 575 -23.06 14.25 -6.39
CA ASP A 575 -24.48 14.57 -6.32
C ASP A 575 -25.21 14.08 -7.59
N GLY A 576 -26.45 13.60 -7.43
CA GLY A 576 -27.19 12.86 -8.45
C GLY A 576 -26.97 11.33 -8.40
N MET A 577 -26.11 10.85 -7.49
CA MET A 577 -25.85 9.41 -7.26
C MET A 577 -26.41 8.92 -5.91
N GLU A 578 -27.43 9.56 -5.37
CA GLU A 578 -27.95 9.31 -4.02
C GLU A 578 -28.39 7.85 -3.83
N LYS A 579 -28.96 7.24 -4.88
CA LYS A 579 -29.35 5.82 -4.84
C LYS A 579 -28.12 4.91 -4.69
N GLU A 580 -27.06 5.15 -5.46
CA GLU A 580 -25.82 4.40 -5.31
C GLU A 580 -25.13 4.67 -3.97
N ALA A 581 -25.27 5.90 -3.45
CA ALA A 581 -24.74 6.30 -2.15
C ALA A 581 -25.38 5.45 -1.04
N ILE A 582 -26.71 5.33 -1.07
CA ILE A 582 -27.47 4.45 -0.16
C ILE A 582 -27.06 2.99 -0.32
N GLU A 583 -26.98 2.48 -1.56
CA GLU A 583 -26.66 1.07 -1.83
C GLU A 583 -25.24 0.69 -1.36
N LYS A 584 -24.28 1.59 -1.54
CA LYS A 584 -22.88 1.41 -1.12
C LYS A 584 -22.60 1.93 0.29
N THR A 585 -23.61 2.51 0.94
CA THR A 585 -23.55 3.08 2.29
C THR A 585 -22.48 4.18 2.47
N HIS A 586 -22.43 5.14 1.54
CA HIS A 586 -21.53 6.30 1.55
C HIS A 586 -22.28 7.62 1.36
N SER A 587 -21.62 8.75 1.58
CA SER A 587 -22.22 10.07 1.38
C SER A 587 -21.97 10.64 -0.02
N THR A 588 -22.92 11.44 -0.52
CA THR A 588 -22.63 12.36 -1.62
C THR A 588 -21.90 13.61 -1.12
N THR A 589 -21.31 14.38 -2.03
CA THR A 589 -20.68 15.68 -1.71
C THR A 589 -21.62 16.60 -0.92
N SER A 590 -22.84 16.87 -1.40
CA SER A 590 -23.78 17.75 -0.71
C SER A 590 -24.23 17.18 0.64
N GLN A 591 -24.37 15.86 0.76
CA GLN A 591 -24.72 15.20 2.01
C GLN A 591 -23.62 15.36 3.09
N ALA A 592 -22.35 15.26 2.69
CA ALA A 592 -21.20 15.50 3.56
C ALA A 592 -21.17 16.96 4.05
N ILE A 593 -21.34 17.92 3.14
CA ILE A 593 -21.40 19.35 3.46
C ILE A 593 -22.56 19.65 4.43
N GLN A 594 -23.77 19.16 4.13
CA GLN A 594 -24.94 19.35 4.99
C GLN A 594 -24.74 18.77 6.40
N THR A 595 -24.04 17.64 6.51
CA THR A 595 -23.69 17.05 7.81
C THR A 595 -22.80 17.99 8.61
N GLY A 596 -21.77 18.57 7.97
CA GLY A 596 -20.92 19.59 8.60
C GLY A 596 -21.65 20.88 8.99
N MET A 597 -22.57 21.34 8.15
CA MET A 597 -23.40 22.52 8.46
C MET A 597 -24.31 22.25 9.66
N LYS A 598 -24.97 21.08 9.73
CA LYS A 598 -25.79 20.67 10.89
C LYS A 598 -24.95 20.50 12.16
N MET A 599 -23.71 20.07 12.02
CA MET A 599 -22.73 19.96 13.10
C MET A 599 -22.28 21.34 13.63
N ASN A 600 -22.57 22.43 12.90
CA ASN A 600 -21.98 23.75 13.11
C ASN A 600 -20.45 23.66 13.13
N ALA A 601 -19.87 22.90 12.19
CA ALA A 601 -18.43 22.83 12.01
C ALA A 601 -17.91 24.19 11.52
N GLU A 602 -16.77 24.64 12.07
CA GLU A 602 -16.09 25.85 11.63
C GLU A 602 -15.58 25.68 10.19
N PHE A 603 -14.94 24.53 9.91
CA PHE A 603 -14.48 24.17 8.57
C PHE A 603 -14.75 22.70 8.24
N ILE A 604 -15.02 22.41 6.97
CA ILE A 604 -15.33 21.08 6.45
C ILE A 604 -14.31 20.74 5.36
N MET A 605 -13.53 19.68 5.57
CA MET A 605 -12.66 19.12 4.56
C MET A 605 -13.29 17.86 3.98
N LEU A 606 -13.58 17.88 2.69
CA LEU A 606 -14.07 16.72 1.95
C LEU A 606 -12.90 15.77 1.66
N ASN A 607 -13.10 14.48 1.91
CA ASN A 607 -12.11 13.44 1.75
C ASN A 607 -12.72 12.16 1.16
N HIS A 608 -11.91 11.12 0.96
CA HIS A 608 -12.35 9.78 0.56
C HIS A 608 -13.15 9.74 -0.75
N PHE A 609 -12.61 10.36 -1.79
CA PHE A 609 -13.31 10.47 -3.08
C PHE A 609 -13.28 9.15 -3.85
N SER A 610 -14.40 8.76 -4.47
CA SER A 610 -14.37 7.65 -5.42
C SER A 610 -13.48 8.00 -6.61
N GLN A 611 -12.56 7.11 -6.90
CA GLN A 611 -11.52 7.32 -7.90
C GLN A 611 -12.03 7.16 -9.34
N ARG A 612 -13.32 6.80 -9.51
CA ARG A 612 -13.99 6.68 -10.82
C ARG A 612 -14.44 8.04 -11.38
N TYR A 613 -14.43 9.08 -10.55
CA TYR A 613 -15.02 10.39 -10.78
C TYR A 613 -13.95 11.49 -10.88
N ALA A 614 -14.37 12.74 -11.06
CA ALA A 614 -13.46 13.85 -11.31
C ALA A 614 -12.38 14.03 -10.23
N LYS A 615 -11.27 14.66 -10.62
CA LYS A 615 -10.17 14.97 -9.71
C LYS A 615 -10.57 15.98 -8.64
N ILE A 616 -11.62 16.76 -8.88
CA ILE A 616 -12.24 17.67 -7.92
C ILE A 616 -13.76 17.46 -7.90
N PRO A 617 -14.39 17.34 -6.72
CA PRO A 617 -15.84 17.30 -6.61
C PRO A 617 -16.45 18.66 -6.98
N LEU A 618 -17.62 18.65 -7.62
CA LEU A 618 -18.46 19.83 -7.77
C LEU A 618 -19.41 19.97 -6.59
N PHE A 619 -19.60 21.19 -6.13
CA PHE A 619 -20.58 21.55 -5.10
C PHE A 619 -21.02 23.01 -5.28
N SER A 620 -22.14 23.38 -4.65
CA SER A 620 -22.69 24.73 -4.74
C SER A 620 -21.69 25.77 -4.21
N GLU A 621 -21.62 26.92 -4.87
CA GLU A 621 -20.79 28.05 -4.44
C GLU A 621 -21.29 28.64 -3.11
N ASP A 622 -22.56 28.40 -2.74
CA ASP A 622 -23.16 28.86 -1.48
C ASP A 622 -22.43 28.37 -0.23
N PHE A 623 -21.70 27.26 -0.32
CA PHE A 623 -20.99 26.65 0.82
C PHE A 623 -19.47 26.81 0.72
N SER A 624 -18.98 27.47 -0.33
CA SER A 624 -17.56 27.51 -0.68
C SER A 624 -16.66 28.09 0.41
N GLU A 625 -17.14 29.05 1.20
CA GLU A 625 -16.34 29.75 2.22
C GLU A 625 -15.90 28.87 3.40
N LYS A 626 -16.52 27.70 3.61
CA LYS A 626 -16.21 26.78 4.73
C LYS A 626 -15.82 25.37 4.29
N VAL A 627 -15.66 25.16 2.99
CA VAL A 627 -15.46 23.83 2.41
C VAL A 627 -14.13 23.76 1.67
N GLY A 628 -13.34 22.75 2.00
CA GLY A 628 -12.10 22.40 1.32
C GLY A 628 -12.18 21.03 0.65
N ILE A 629 -11.29 20.81 -0.31
CA ILE A 629 -11.12 19.54 -1.01
C ILE A 629 -9.75 18.99 -0.63
N ALA A 630 -9.71 17.81 -0.01
CA ALA A 630 -8.44 17.17 0.31
C ALA A 630 -7.74 16.66 -0.95
N PHE A 631 -6.42 16.77 -0.97
CA PHE A 631 -5.55 16.11 -1.94
C PHE A 631 -4.47 15.32 -1.20
N ASP A 632 -3.96 14.27 -1.82
CA ASP A 632 -2.78 13.59 -1.30
C ASP A 632 -1.64 14.60 -1.11
N HIS A 633 -0.91 14.47 -0.01
CA HIS A 633 0.16 15.37 0.46
C HIS A 633 -0.27 16.80 0.76
N MET A 634 -1.57 17.10 0.79
CA MET A 634 -2.08 18.39 1.26
C MET A 634 -1.84 18.51 2.77
N ARG A 635 -1.29 19.64 3.20
CA ARG A 635 -1.01 19.98 4.60
C ARG A 635 -1.80 21.22 4.99
N VAL A 636 -2.60 21.12 6.05
CA VAL A 636 -3.54 22.15 6.47
C VAL A 636 -3.43 22.41 7.96
N ARG A 637 -3.39 23.69 8.34
CA ARG A 637 -3.54 24.17 9.73
C ARG A 637 -4.83 24.96 9.83
N PHE A 638 -5.32 25.19 11.05
CA PHE A 638 -6.58 25.93 11.24
C PHE A 638 -6.53 27.35 10.70
N GLY A 639 -5.37 28.01 10.73
CA GLY A 639 -5.27 29.33 10.14
C GLY A 639 -5.19 29.35 8.62
N ASP A 640 -5.09 28.20 7.96
CA ASP A 640 -5.20 28.10 6.51
C ASP A 640 -6.67 28.08 6.05
N PHE A 641 -7.65 27.94 6.95
CA PHE A 641 -9.07 27.90 6.61
C PHE A 641 -9.54 29.06 5.72
N PRO A 642 -9.14 30.32 5.95
CA PRO A 642 -9.53 31.42 5.05
C PRO A 642 -8.89 31.35 3.66
N ALA A 643 -7.75 30.66 3.52
CA ALA A 643 -7.04 30.52 2.26
C ALA A 643 -7.58 29.37 1.41
N ILE A 644 -8.04 28.27 2.02
CA ILE A 644 -8.47 27.06 1.31
C ILE A 644 -9.59 27.32 0.28
N PRO A 645 -10.69 28.03 0.59
CA PRO A 645 -11.71 28.38 -0.41
C PRO A 645 -11.15 29.16 -1.60
N LYS A 646 -10.14 30.02 -1.37
CA LYS A 646 -9.49 30.82 -2.42
C LYS A 646 -8.69 29.96 -3.39
N LEU A 647 -8.35 28.72 -3.02
CA LEU A 647 -7.69 27.76 -3.91
C LEU A 647 -8.64 27.16 -4.95
N ILE A 648 -9.97 27.23 -4.74
CA ILE A 648 -10.95 26.60 -5.64
C ILE A 648 -10.84 27.13 -7.09
N PRO A 649 -10.79 28.45 -7.35
CA PRO A 649 -10.66 28.97 -8.71
C PRO A 649 -9.41 28.47 -9.49
N PRO A 650 -8.17 28.52 -8.95
CA PRO A 650 -7.02 27.96 -9.65
C PRO A 650 -7.06 26.43 -9.76
N LEU A 651 -7.65 25.72 -8.79
CA LEU A 651 -7.88 24.27 -8.90
C LEU A 651 -8.84 23.93 -10.04
N LYS A 652 -9.95 24.68 -10.19
CA LYS A 652 -10.87 24.52 -11.32
C LYS A 652 -10.17 24.77 -12.67
N ALA A 653 -9.25 25.74 -12.74
CA ALA A 653 -8.46 25.97 -13.94
C ALA A 653 -7.47 24.82 -14.22
N LEU A 654 -6.80 24.30 -13.18
CA LEU A 654 -5.85 23.20 -13.30
C LEU A 654 -6.51 21.90 -13.77
N PHE A 655 -7.76 21.66 -13.38
CA PHE A 655 -8.51 20.44 -13.68
C PHE A 655 -9.69 20.67 -14.63
N ALA A 656 -9.65 21.73 -15.45
CA ALA A 656 -10.76 22.11 -16.32
C ALA A 656 -11.20 20.99 -17.27
N ASP A 657 -10.25 20.30 -17.91
CA ASP A 657 -10.54 19.16 -18.79
C ASP A 657 -11.23 18.01 -18.06
N ASP A 658 -10.82 17.73 -16.82
CA ASP A 658 -11.42 16.67 -16.00
C ASP A 658 -12.86 17.04 -15.57
N ILE A 659 -13.12 18.34 -15.35
CA ILE A 659 -14.46 18.84 -15.03
C ILE A 659 -15.38 18.64 -16.23
N VAL A 660 -14.96 19.05 -17.43
CA VAL A 660 -15.75 18.90 -18.66
C VAL A 660 -16.07 17.43 -18.93
N GLU A 661 -15.08 16.53 -18.81
CA GLU A 661 -15.30 15.09 -18.99
C GLU A 661 -16.36 14.54 -18.01
N MET A 662 -16.34 15.00 -16.77
CA MET A 662 -17.31 14.57 -15.75
C MET A 662 -18.71 15.15 -16.00
N GLU A 663 -18.83 16.41 -16.39
CA GLU A 663 -20.12 17.02 -16.73
C GLU A 663 -20.79 16.25 -17.87
N GLU A 664 -20.06 15.91 -18.94
CA GLU A 664 -20.59 15.06 -20.02
C GLU A 664 -21.05 13.68 -19.52
N ARG A 665 -20.31 13.07 -18.59
CA ARG A 665 -20.69 11.78 -18.00
C ARG A 665 -21.94 11.92 -17.13
N LYS A 666 -22.10 13.03 -16.42
CA LYS A 666 -23.30 13.35 -15.65
C LYS A 666 -24.52 13.49 -16.56
N GLU A 667 -24.43 14.30 -17.62
CA GLU A 667 -25.50 14.46 -18.60
C GLU A 667 -25.90 13.12 -19.27
N LYS A 668 -24.91 12.30 -19.65
CA LYS A 668 -25.15 10.95 -20.20
C LYS A 668 -25.88 10.05 -19.22
N ARG A 669 -25.63 10.17 -17.90
CA ARG A 669 -26.33 9.41 -16.85
C ARG A 669 -27.76 9.91 -16.68
N GLU A 670 -27.96 11.22 -16.57
CA GLU A 670 -29.29 11.83 -16.44
C GLU A 670 -30.20 11.48 -17.63
N LEU A 671 -29.64 11.51 -18.85
CA LEU A 671 -30.37 11.11 -20.05
C LEU A 671 -30.78 9.63 -20.04
N ARG A 672 -29.93 8.74 -19.50
CA ARG A 672 -30.28 7.32 -19.34
C ARG A 672 -31.40 7.14 -18.33
N LEU A 673 -31.33 7.84 -17.20
CA LEU A 673 -32.36 7.78 -16.16
C LEU A 673 -33.71 8.29 -16.66
N LEU A 674 -33.71 9.39 -17.43
CA LEU A 674 -34.91 9.92 -18.08
C LEU A 674 -35.51 8.93 -19.08
N LYS A 675 -34.67 8.26 -19.89
CA LYS A 675 -35.13 7.21 -20.82
C LYS A 675 -35.73 6.01 -20.08
N GLU A 676 -35.09 5.55 -19.02
CA GLU A 676 -35.61 4.46 -18.18
C GLU A 676 -36.93 4.83 -17.52
N THR A 677 -37.03 6.06 -16.98
CA THR A 677 -38.25 6.58 -16.37
C THR A 677 -39.37 6.71 -17.40
N ALA A 678 -39.08 7.21 -18.60
CA ALA A 678 -40.04 7.29 -19.70
C ALA A 678 -40.52 5.90 -20.16
N LEU A 679 -39.63 4.90 -20.20
CA LEU A 679 -39.97 3.51 -20.49
C LEU A 679 -40.88 2.90 -19.41
N VAL A 680 -40.65 3.21 -18.13
CA VAL A 680 -41.52 2.78 -17.03
C VAL A 680 -42.88 3.48 -17.09
N LEU A 681 -42.90 4.78 -17.40
CA LEU A 681 -44.15 5.53 -17.59
C LEU A 681 -44.97 4.99 -18.77
N ASP A 682 -44.35 4.73 -19.92
CA ASP A 682 -45.03 4.15 -21.10
C ASP A 682 -45.67 2.80 -20.76
N LYS A 683 -44.95 1.94 -20.01
CA LYS A 683 -45.48 0.67 -19.51
C LYS A 683 -46.66 0.83 -18.56
N LEU A 684 -46.62 1.83 -17.67
CA LEU A 684 -47.73 2.15 -16.75
C LEU A 684 -48.94 2.72 -17.51
N THR A 685 -48.73 3.56 -18.53
CA THR A 685 -49.82 4.14 -19.34
C THR A 685 -50.47 3.16 -20.31
N ARG A 686 -49.77 2.10 -20.72
CA ARG A 686 -50.32 1.04 -21.58
C ARG A 686 -51.15 -0.01 -20.85
N GLY A 687 -51.34 0.14 -19.53
CA GLY A 687 -52.24 -0.73 -18.75
C GLY A 687 -51.80 -2.19 -18.68
N ASP A 688 -50.51 -2.47 -18.82
CA ASP A 688 -50.01 -3.85 -18.76
C ASP A 688 -49.70 -4.21 -17.30
N SER A 689 -50.71 -4.72 -16.59
CA SER A 689 -50.57 -5.25 -15.23
C SER A 689 -49.84 -6.59 -15.26
N THR A 690 -48.53 -6.55 -15.49
CA THR A 690 -47.64 -7.65 -15.14
C THR A 690 -46.68 -7.18 -14.05
N GLU A 691 -46.80 -7.81 -12.87
CA GLU A 691 -45.88 -7.60 -11.75
C GLU A 691 -44.41 -7.73 -12.22
N PRO A 692 -43.49 -6.93 -11.66
CA PRO A 692 -42.09 -7.04 -12.02
C PRO A 692 -41.56 -8.42 -11.62
N ALA A 693 -41.12 -9.20 -12.62
CA ALA A 693 -40.38 -10.43 -12.42
C ALA A 693 -38.99 -10.14 -11.83
N CYS A 694 -38.93 -9.80 -10.55
CA CYS A 694 -37.72 -9.78 -9.75
C CYS A 694 -37.84 -10.77 -8.60
N GLN A 695 -38.21 -12.02 -8.90
CA GLN A 695 -38.14 -13.15 -7.96
C GLN A 695 -38.20 -14.52 -8.64
N LYS A 696 -37.51 -14.73 -9.77
CA LYS A 696 -37.24 -16.09 -10.30
C LYS A 696 -35.83 -16.21 -10.87
N ARG A 697 -34.83 -16.15 -9.99
CA ARG A 697 -33.50 -16.75 -10.22
C ARG A 697 -32.90 -17.42 -8.98
N LYS A 698 -33.75 -17.82 -8.03
CA LYS A 698 -33.44 -18.73 -6.93
C LYS A 698 -34.52 -19.82 -6.84
N GLN A 699 -34.60 -20.68 -7.86
CA GLN A 699 -35.22 -22.02 -7.83
C GLN A 699 -35.24 -22.58 -9.26
N ALA A 700 -34.06 -22.82 -9.81
CA ALA A 700 -33.86 -23.61 -11.03
C ALA A 700 -32.44 -24.20 -11.04
N LYS A 701 -32.06 -24.80 -9.91
CA LYS A 701 -30.97 -25.78 -9.74
C LYS A 701 -31.32 -26.63 -8.51
N ASN A 702 -32.42 -27.35 -8.62
CA ASN A 702 -32.69 -28.53 -7.80
C ASN A 702 -33.77 -29.32 -8.52
N ASN A 703 -33.33 -30.11 -9.50
CA ASN A 703 -33.84 -31.44 -9.82
C ASN A 703 -33.16 -31.93 -11.10
N GLN A 704 -32.79 -33.23 -11.07
CA GLN A 704 -32.05 -34.03 -12.05
C GLN A 704 -30.52 -33.89 -11.93
N GLU A 705 -29.73 -34.88 -11.49
CA GLU A 705 -29.90 -36.31 -11.26
C GLU A 705 -28.82 -36.79 -10.25
N LEU A 706 -29.17 -37.70 -9.34
CA LEU A 706 -28.24 -38.61 -8.67
C LEU A 706 -28.92 -39.99 -8.61
N PRO A 707 -28.25 -41.06 -9.08
CA PRO A 707 -28.91 -42.34 -9.31
C PRO A 707 -29.07 -43.17 -8.04
N ASP A 708 -30.16 -43.92 -8.04
CA ASP A 708 -30.57 -44.95 -7.07
C ASP A 708 -29.43 -45.81 -6.52
N LYS A 709 -29.27 -45.82 -5.19
CA LYS A 709 -28.85 -47.02 -4.45
C LYS A 709 -29.59 -47.15 -3.11
N LYS A 710 -30.66 -47.93 -3.18
CA LYS A 710 -31.18 -48.93 -2.23
C LYS A 710 -31.04 -48.64 -0.72
N LEU A 711 -32.21 -48.41 -0.10
CA LEU A 711 -32.48 -48.71 1.30
C LEU A 711 -32.11 -50.16 1.66
N LYS A 712 -31.41 -50.32 2.79
CA LYS A 712 -31.62 -51.44 3.71
C LYS A 712 -32.02 -50.86 5.07
N THR A 713 -33.21 -51.26 5.50
CA THR A 713 -33.82 -51.00 6.80
C THR A 713 -33.31 -51.98 7.88
N VAL A 714 -33.51 -51.57 9.14
CA VAL A 714 -33.58 -52.38 10.38
C VAL A 714 -32.20 -52.82 10.91
N ASN A 715 -31.73 -52.47 12.12
CA ASN A 715 -32.35 -52.23 13.43
C ASN A 715 -31.60 -51.12 14.18
#